data_AF-A0A3Q0DMM0-F1
#
_entry.id   AF-A0A3Q0DMM0-F1
#
_cell.length_a   1.000
_cell.length_b   1.000
_cell.length_c   1.000
_cell.angle_alpha   90.00
_cell.angle_beta   90.00
_cell.angle_gamma   90.00
#
_symmetry.space_group_name_H-M   'P 1'
#
loop_
_entity.id
_entity.type
_entity.pdbx_description
1 polymer ?
#
loop_
_entity_poly.entity_id
_entity_poly.type
_entity_poly.pdbx_seq_one_letter_code
_entity_poly.pdbx_strand_id
1 'polypeptide(L)'
;MGPATLLLGLLLLLETTQILAYPRQNTLEGQPWPEALKESPFPCDPRKLGWNLPSQSVHALRPSDIKVVAAIGDLEPPPVLGMGNPEKQEWTEDRPQPACAGAVTVLADIIRHFNPSVLPPICPPGKRAGPHARVDDLQAQARELARSMKENPQLDFHLDWKLINVFFSNASQCYPCPLAQQSGLPIPGVDRLAGVLDFLQREVPRAFVNLVDLSEVAEGSRWHQGTQPSPALEPCSCSGDTSRLARVVMQWSYQEAWERLLAASTHNAQEAFAVVFQPFFYESSPSPASGEPLLWDPSMLAWSLWNRMMEPAGQKEPFSAEKGRPVKCPSQESPYLFTYRNSNYLPRQPGPHGKPEVREGTEIRCPDQDPSDTTPTSVHRLKPADINVIGALGDSLTAGNGAGSTPGNILDVLTQYRGLSWSVGGDSNLSTVTTLANILREFNPSLQGFSVGTGKQNSPGAFLNQAVAGSLAEDLPDQARRLVDLMKNDTRIRFQEDWKLITLFIGGNDLCDFCNDPARYSPQNFTANIGRALDILHAEVPRVFVNLVKVLEIVSLRELYKDNRVSCPRLILRSLCPCVLKFADNSTELTTLIEVNQKYQEGTHELVESGRYDTREDFTVVVQPFFEEVDMPRTPDGLPDNSFFAPDCFHFSQKAHGHAASALWRNMLEPVGQKTRWHNFENEINITCPDQAQPFLSTYKNSVQDHGTWLPCRNRAPSTSPPTSVHALRPADVRVVAALGDSLTAGNGIGSRPDDLPDMATQYRGLSFSAGGDGSLENVTTLPNILREFNTNLTGYSVGTGDANDTNAFLNQAVPGAKAEDLLSQVQILVQRMKNDHEVDFHADWKVITMLIGGSDLCDYCTDSNLYSAASFSEHLQQALDLLHREVPRALVSLVDFMDPSILRQAFLGDPDRCPRQQASVLCNCVLTPRENSLELARLKAFARAYQSSVRQLVESGRYDTREDFSVVLQPFFQNTRLPVLEDGRPDMSFFAPDCVHPSQKFHSQLSRALWVNMLEPLGGKTDTLDLAAELSLICPTQ
;
A
#
# COMPACT_ATOMS: atom_id res chain seq x y z
N MET A 1 -39.23 3.25 -35.73
CA MET A 1 -40.34 2.32 -35.47
C MET A 1 -41.22 2.93 -34.38
N GLY A 2 -42.36 3.52 -34.75
CA GLY A 2 -43.53 3.65 -33.84
C GLY A 2 -44.50 2.48 -34.12
N PRO A 3 -45.68 2.37 -33.47
CA PRO A 3 -46.54 3.50 -33.08
C PRO A 3 -47.30 3.33 -31.72
N ALA A 4 -47.90 4.41 -31.17
CA ALA A 4 -49.36 4.69 -31.10
C ALA A 4 -49.88 4.61 -29.64
N THR A 5 -50.71 5.51 -29.08
CA THR A 5 -51.77 6.38 -29.64
C THR A 5 -52.31 7.42 -28.63
N LEU A 6 -52.49 8.68 -29.10
CA LEU A 6 -53.62 9.66 -28.96
C LEU A 6 -54.13 10.13 -27.56
N LEU A 7 -54.59 11.38 -27.33
CA LEU A 7 -55.38 12.29 -28.19
C LEU A 7 -55.31 13.77 -27.73
N LEU A 8 -55.40 14.69 -28.70
CA LEU A 8 -55.49 16.16 -28.60
C LEU A 8 -56.91 16.67 -28.25
N GLY A 9 -56.98 17.87 -27.62
CA GLY A 9 -57.73 19.00 -28.19
C GLY A 9 -58.88 19.61 -27.37
N LEU A 10 -58.72 20.88 -26.95
CA LEU A 10 -59.74 21.93 -27.12
C LEU A 10 -59.14 23.34 -26.98
N LEU A 11 -59.58 24.20 -27.89
CA LEU A 11 -59.11 25.55 -28.23
C LEU A 11 -59.90 26.65 -27.48
N LEU A 12 -59.24 27.81 -27.35
CA LEU A 12 -59.74 29.19 -27.56
C LEU A 12 -60.55 29.93 -26.46
N LEU A 13 -60.00 31.13 -26.14
CA LEU A 13 -60.62 32.45 -25.86
C LEU A 13 -60.51 32.99 -24.42
N LEU A 14 -59.59 33.94 -24.21
CA LEU A 14 -59.93 35.38 -24.19
C LEU A 14 -58.66 36.26 -24.18
N GLU A 15 -58.81 37.41 -24.84
CA GLU A 15 -57.80 38.34 -25.31
C GLU A 15 -57.28 39.35 -24.27
N THR A 16 -56.04 39.76 -24.52
CA THR A 16 -55.36 41.05 -24.35
C THR A 16 -55.82 42.08 -23.29
N THR A 17 -54.84 42.61 -22.55
CA THR A 17 -54.52 44.05 -22.51
C THR A 17 -53.08 44.27 -22.02
N GLN A 18 -52.24 44.87 -22.86
CA GLN A 18 -50.98 45.50 -22.46
C GLN A 18 -51.30 46.80 -21.70
N ILE A 19 -50.49 47.18 -20.69
CA ILE A 19 -50.02 48.56 -20.48
C ILE A 19 -48.75 48.57 -19.61
N LEU A 20 -47.83 49.41 -20.06
CA LEU A 20 -46.52 49.88 -19.58
C LEU A 20 -46.14 49.81 -18.10
N ALA A 21 -44.83 49.58 -17.92
CA ALA A 21 -44.01 49.82 -16.73
C ALA A 21 -43.89 51.32 -16.37
N TYR A 22 -43.76 51.63 -15.07
CA TYR A 22 -42.79 52.59 -14.50
C TYR A 22 -42.55 52.24 -13.00
N PRO A 23 -41.34 52.43 -12.45
CA PRO A 23 -40.99 52.02 -11.09
C PRO A 23 -41.29 53.13 -10.08
N ARG A 24 -41.78 52.76 -8.89
CA ARG A 24 -41.83 53.66 -7.74
C ARG A 24 -40.77 53.25 -6.73
N GLN A 25 -39.75 54.08 -6.66
CA GLN A 25 -38.67 54.10 -5.68
C GLN A 25 -39.24 54.55 -4.32
N ASN A 26 -38.91 53.85 -3.24
CA ASN A 26 -38.92 54.34 -1.86
C ASN A 26 -37.80 53.58 -1.12
N THR A 27 -36.58 54.11 -1.05
CA THR A 27 -36.03 54.96 0.04
C THR A 27 -36.28 54.41 1.44
N LEU A 28 -35.31 53.62 1.91
CA LEU A 28 -34.88 53.53 3.31
C LEU A 28 -33.41 53.04 3.32
N GLU A 29 -32.55 53.82 2.66
CA GLU A 29 -31.11 53.83 2.93
C GLU A 29 -30.88 54.84 4.05
N GLY A 30 -30.31 54.39 5.17
CA GLY A 30 -29.89 55.29 6.24
C GLY A 30 -29.89 54.71 7.65
N GLN A 31 -29.18 53.61 7.86
CA GLN A 31 -28.57 53.35 9.17
C GLN A 31 -27.12 52.86 8.98
N PRO A 32 -26.12 53.45 9.67
CA PRO A 32 -24.73 53.02 9.56
C PRO A 32 -24.52 51.67 10.26
N TRP A 33 -23.80 50.77 9.59
CA TRP A 33 -23.46 49.44 10.08
C TRP A 33 -22.32 49.54 11.13
N PRO A 34 -22.28 48.66 12.15
CA PRO A 34 -21.10 48.52 13.01
C PRO A 34 -19.88 48.04 12.21
N GLU A 35 -18.69 48.52 12.56
CA GLU A 35 -17.44 48.29 11.80
C GLU A 35 -17.05 46.80 11.64
N ALA A 36 -17.60 45.89 12.45
CA ALA A 36 -17.30 44.45 12.40
C ALA A 36 -17.83 43.71 11.15
N LEU A 37 -18.76 44.30 10.38
CA LEU A 37 -19.37 43.67 9.18
C LEU A 37 -18.85 44.24 7.85
N LYS A 38 -17.92 45.21 7.87
CA LYS A 38 -17.45 45.87 6.65
C LYS A 38 -16.45 45.06 5.81
N GLU A 39 -15.78 44.07 6.40
CA GLU A 39 -14.71 43.35 5.68
C GLU A 39 -15.15 42.05 4.99
N SER A 40 -16.43 41.67 5.04
CA SER A 40 -16.94 40.54 4.24
C SER A 40 -18.45 40.69 3.98
N PRO A 41 -18.93 40.81 2.71
CA PRO A 41 -20.36 40.81 2.45
C PRO A 41 -20.95 39.45 2.85
N PHE A 42 -21.95 39.46 3.73
CA PHE A 42 -22.66 38.25 4.14
C PHE A 42 -23.26 37.56 2.90
N PRO A 43 -22.89 36.30 2.59
CA PRO A 43 -23.13 35.71 1.26
C PRO A 43 -24.58 35.24 1.01
N CYS A 44 -25.43 35.21 2.03
CA CYS A 44 -26.79 34.69 1.91
C CYS A 44 -27.78 35.77 1.43
N ASP A 45 -28.54 35.50 0.37
CA ASP A 45 -29.61 36.40 -0.11
C ASP A 45 -30.99 35.93 0.42
N PRO A 46 -31.55 36.59 1.45
CA PRO A 46 -32.84 36.21 2.03
C PRO A 46 -34.02 36.38 1.05
N ARG A 47 -33.88 37.20 -0.01
CA ARG A 47 -34.98 37.46 -0.96
C ARG A 47 -35.23 36.31 -1.93
N LYS A 48 -34.22 35.45 -2.16
CA LYS A 48 -34.33 34.27 -3.03
C LYS A 48 -35.03 33.09 -2.37
N LEU A 49 -35.26 33.13 -1.05
CA LEU A 49 -35.71 31.97 -0.28
C LEU A 49 -37.25 31.86 -0.16
N GLY A 50 -38.02 32.92 -0.44
CA GLY A 50 -39.49 32.84 -0.65
C GLY A 50 -40.33 32.41 0.57
N TRP A 51 -39.98 32.85 1.78
CA TRP A 51 -40.61 32.39 3.03
C TRP A 51 -41.77 33.28 3.48
N ASN A 52 -43.03 32.83 3.30
CA ASN A 52 -44.23 33.64 3.59
C ASN A 52 -45.09 33.18 4.79
N LEU A 53 -44.84 32.01 5.39
CA LEU A 53 -45.63 31.51 6.54
C LEU A 53 -44.75 31.26 7.76
N PRO A 54 -45.03 31.82 8.97
CA PRO A 54 -44.21 31.65 10.17
C PRO A 54 -44.17 30.22 10.70
N SER A 55 -43.05 29.82 11.30
CA SER A 55 -42.86 28.44 11.80
C SER A 55 -43.76 28.10 12.98
N GLN A 56 -44.46 26.97 12.88
CA GLN A 56 -45.35 26.44 13.93
C GLN A 56 -44.64 25.50 14.91
N SER A 57 -43.44 25.04 14.55
CA SER A 57 -42.63 24.09 15.31
C SER A 57 -41.18 24.53 15.38
N VAL A 58 -40.51 24.24 16.49
CA VAL A 58 -39.08 24.45 16.70
C VAL A 58 -38.25 23.62 15.71
N HIS A 59 -38.78 22.48 15.26
CA HIS A 59 -38.14 21.60 14.28
C HIS A 59 -38.27 22.11 12.84
N ALA A 60 -39.06 23.15 12.62
CA ALA A 60 -39.17 23.87 11.36
C ALA A 60 -38.76 25.35 11.51
N LEU A 61 -38.07 25.71 12.61
CA LEU A 61 -37.71 27.09 12.94
C LEU A 61 -36.69 27.63 11.94
N ARG A 62 -37.04 28.68 11.18
CA ARG A 62 -36.09 29.32 10.26
C ARG A 62 -35.47 30.55 10.92
N PRO A 63 -34.29 31.01 10.45
CA PRO A 63 -33.67 32.22 10.97
C PRO A 63 -34.57 33.46 10.93
N SER A 64 -35.45 33.56 9.92
CA SER A 64 -36.38 34.68 9.77
C SER A 64 -37.48 34.73 10.85
N ASP A 65 -37.73 33.63 11.55
CA ASP A 65 -38.80 33.53 12.55
C ASP A 65 -38.33 33.91 13.96
N ILE A 66 -37.01 34.03 14.18
CA ILE A 66 -36.40 34.32 15.49
C ILE A 66 -36.57 35.81 15.81
N LYS A 67 -37.06 36.13 17.00
CA LYS A 67 -37.27 37.52 17.47
C LYS A 67 -36.22 37.98 18.47
N VAL A 68 -35.69 37.07 19.27
CA VAL A 68 -34.71 37.35 20.34
C VAL A 68 -33.59 36.32 20.33
N VAL A 69 -32.37 36.80 20.51
CA VAL A 69 -31.18 36.00 20.83
C VAL A 69 -30.78 36.30 22.27
N ALA A 70 -30.56 35.27 23.07
CA ALA A 70 -30.20 35.40 24.46
C ALA A 70 -29.05 34.45 24.84
N ALA A 71 -28.40 34.73 25.96
CA ALA A 71 -27.38 33.86 26.51
C ALA A 71 -27.38 33.85 28.04
N ILE A 72 -26.93 32.72 28.62
CA ILE A 72 -26.59 32.56 30.04
C ILE A 72 -25.27 31.78 30.15
N GLY A 73 -24.51 32.00 31.23
CA GLY A 73 -23.23 31.35 31.51
C GLY A 73 -22.00 32.22 31.26
N ASP A 74 -20.84 31.74 31.69
CA ASP A 74 -19.58 32.47 31.62
C ASP A 74 -19.02 32.45 30.20
N LEU A 75 -19.00 33.62 29.59
CA LEU A 75 -18.43 33.85 28.27
C LEU A 75 -17.03 34.46 28.31
N GLU A 76 -16.55 34.96 29.45
CA GLU A 76 -15.23 35.61 29.55
C GLU A 76 -14.15 34.67 30.12
N PRO A 77 -13.00 34.50 29.44
CA PRO A 77 -11.83 33.90 30.08
C PRO A 77 -11.33 34.81 31.21
N PRO A 78 -10.74 34.26 32.30
CA PRO A 78 -10.21 35.09 33.38
C PRO A 78 -9.15 36.06 32.83
N PRO A 79 -9.10 37.32 33.33
CA PRO A 79 -8.11 38.28 32.86
C PRO A 79 -6.70 37.75 33.10
N VAL A 80 -5.82 37.92 32.10
CA VAL A 80 -4.39 37.66 32.22
C VAL A 80 -3.85 38.58 33.31
N LEU A 81 -3.47 38.02 34.46
CA LEU A 81 -2.72 38.74 35.48
C LEU A 81 -1.37 39.10 34.87
N GLY A 82 -1.26 40.33 34.35
CA GLY A 82 0.02 40.90 33.97
C GLY A 82 0.97 40.89 35.17
N MET A 83 2.25 40.61 34.92
CA MET A 83 3.32 40.71 35.91
C MET A 83 3.38 42.15 36.46
N GLY A 84 2.66 42.39 37.55
CA GLY A 84 2.61 43.65 38.28
C GLY A 84 2.13 43.37 39.70
N ASN A 85 2.88 43.89 40.67
CA ASN A 85 2.71 43.66 42.11
C ASN A 85 1.23 43.74 42.58
N PRO A 86 0.72 42.78 43.37
CA PRO A 86 -0.71 42.69 43.73
C PRO A 86 -1.14 43.66 44.85
N GLU A 87 -0.46 44.78 45.03
CA GLU A 87 -0.85 45.81 45.99
C GLU A 87 -0.89 47.18 45.31
N LYS A 88 -2.11 47.73 45.20
CA LYS A 88 -2.52 49.03 44.62
C LYS A 88 -3.09 48.94 43.20
N GLN A 89 -4.34 48.55 43.11
CA GLN A 89 -5.24 49.13 42.12
C GLN A 89 -6.59 49.39 42.81
N GLU A 90 -6.93 50.67 42.98
CA GLU A 90 -8.25 51.12 43.42
C GLU A 90 -9.28 50.69 42.38
N TRP A 91 -10.27 49.92 42.82
CA TRP A 91 -11.40 49.51 42.01
C TRP A 91 -12.35 50.71 41.92
N THR A 92 -12.37 51.39 40.77
CA THR A 92 -13.44 52.34 40.45
C THR A 92 -14.73 51.57 40.21
N GLU A 93 -15.65 51.64 41.17
CA GLU A 93 -17.07 51.30 41.01
C GLU A 93 -17.70 52.24 39.98
N ASP A 94 -17.64 51.89 38.69
CA ASP A 94 -18.65 52.37 37.74
C ASP A 94 -18.65 51.54 36.45
N ARG A 95 -19.67 50.67 36.31
CA ARG A 95 -20.26 50.27 35.02
C ARG A 95 -21.51 49.42 35.22
N PRO A 96 -22.71 50.01 35.14
CA PRO A 96 -23.97 49.27 35.09
C PRO A 96 -24.52 49.25 33.65
N GLN A 97 -24.07 48.30 32.81
CA GLN A 97 -24.83 47.86 31.62
C GLN A 97 -24.47 46.39 31.28
N PRO A 98 -25.46 45.53 30.96
CA PRO A 98 -25.20 44.14 30.55
C PRO A 98 -24.70 44.14 29.11
N ALA A 99 -23.38 44.18 28.92
CA ALA A 99 -22.82 43.90 27.61
C ALA A 99 -22.92 42.38 27.38
N CYS A 100 -23.88 41.95 26.57
CA CYS A 100 -23.82 40.61 25.99
C CYS A 100 -22.42 40.40 25.39
N ALA A 101 -21.78 39.27 25.68
CA ALA A 101 -20.46 38.96 25.12
C ALA A 101 -20.46 39.14 23.60
N GLY A 102 -19.35 39.61 23.04
CA GLY A 102 -19.24 39.98 21.61
C GLY A 102 -19.79 38.91 20.66
N ALA A 103 -19.66 37.62 21.01
CA ALA A 103 -20.18 36.50 20.22
C ALA A 103 -21.72 36.48 20.09
N VAL A 104 -22.45 36.80 21.15
CA VAL A 104 -23.92 36.79 21.12
C VAL A 104 -24.46 37.98 20.32
N THR A 105 -23.77 39.12 20.39
CA THR A 105 -24.07 40.31 19.57
C THR A 105 -23.87 40.02 18.10
N VAL A 106 -22.73 39.43 17.72
CA VAL A 106 -22.46 39.03 16.32
C VAL A 106 -23.49 38.00 15.84
N LEU A 107 -23.86 37.01 16.67
CA LEU A 107 -24.89 36.04 16.31
C LEU A 107 -26.26 36.69 16.09
N ALA A 108 -26.63 37.69 16.91
CA ALA A 108 -27.85 38.47 16.72
C ALA A 108 -27.81 39.29 15.42
N ASP A 109 -26.66 39.84 15.05
CA ASP A 109 -26.48 40.56 13.78
C ASP A 109 -26.59 39.64 12.56
N ILE A 110 -26.04 38.42 12.65
CA ILE A 110 -26.23 37.38 11.62
C ILE A 110 -27.73 37.09 11.42
N ILE A 111 -28.50 36.94 12.50
CA ILE A 111 -29.94 36.66 12.42
C ILE A 111 -30.73 37.90 11.93
N ARG A 112 -30.30 39.11 12.28
CA ARG A 112 -30.90 40.37 11.78
C ARG A 112 -30.87 40.49 10.27
N HIS A 113 -29.89 39.87 9.61
CA HIS A 113 -29.84 39.78 8.16
C HIS A 113 -31.06 39.05 7.57
N PHE A 114 -31.59 38.04 8.27
CA PHE A 114 -32.79 37.29 7.87
C PHE A 114 -34.09 37.88 8.45
N ASN A 115 -34.02 38.49 9.63
CA ASN A 115 -35.14 39.18 10.27
C ASN A 115 -34.70 40.53 10.84
N PRO A 116 -34.91 41.65 10.11
CA PRO A 116 -34.55 42.98 10.58
C PRO A 116 -35.24 43.41 11.89
N SER A 117 -36.27 42.69 12.33
CA SER A 117 -37.06 42.99 13.54
C SER A 117 -36.51 42.31 14.82
N VAL A 118 -35.35 41.65 14.77
CA VAL A 118 -34.71 41.00 15.93
C VAL A 118 -34.27 42.04 16.96
N LEU A 119 -34.72 41.85 18.21
CA LEU A 119 -34.44 42.75 19.32
C LEU A 119 -32.96 42.72 19.74
N PRO A 120 -32.47 43.71 20.51
CA PRO A 120 -31.17 43.63 21.19
C PRO A 120 -31.02 42.32 21.98
N PRO A 121 -29.83 41.69 21.98
CA PRO A 121 -29.63 40.43 22.67
C PRO A 121 -29.80 40.60 24.19
N ILE A 122 -30.30 39.56 24.87
CA ILE A 122 -30.55 39.57 26.32
C ILE A 122 -29.56 38.64 27.04
N CYS A 123 -28.71 39.21 27.90
CA CYS A 123 -27.74 38.46 28.70
C CYS A 123 -27.79 38.93 30.15
N PRO A 124 -28.34 38.13 31.09
CA PRO A 124 -28.35 38.48 32.51
C PRO A 124 -26.93 38.54 33.08
N PRO A 125 -26.60 39.51 33.95
CA PRO A 125 -25.30 39.56 34.61
C PRO A 125 -25.14 38.42 35.63
N GLY A 126 -23.98 37.74 35.62
CA GLY A 126 -23.61 36.74 36.63
C GLY A 126 -23.21 37.37 37.98
N LYS A 127 -23.35 36.64 39.09
CA LYS A 127 -22.96 37.13 40.43
C LYS A 127 -21.46 36.90 40.73
N ARG A 128 -20.65 37.95 40.54
CA ARG A 128 -19.23 38.15 40.98
C ARG A 128 -18.19 37.12 40.48
N ALA A 129 -17.08 37.68 39.97
CA ALA A 129 -15.88 37.01 39.49
C ALA A 129 -15.16 36.16 40.56
N GLY A 130 -15.22 34.85 40.39
CA GLY A 130 -14.32 33.85 40.97
C GLY A 130 -14.14 32.72 39.95
N PRO A 131 -13.07 31.89 39.99
CA PRO A 131 -12.62 31.07 38.85
C PRO A 131 -13.58 29.95 38.41
N HIS A 132 -14.72 29.80 39.08
CA HIS A 132 -15.74 28.79 38.82
C HIS A 132 -17.12 29.45 38.95
N ALA A 133 -17.83 29.76 37.86
CA ALA A 133 -19.27 29.95 37.95
C ALA A 133 -19.88 28.69 38.56
N ARG A 134 -20.39 28.83 39.78
CA ARG A 134 -21.15 27.77 40.43
C ARG A 134 -22.49 27.64 39.70
N VAL A 135 -22.97 26.40 39.57
CA VAL A 135 -24.27 26.03 38.98
C VAL A 135 -25.46 26.85 39.52
N ASP A 136 -25.39 27.33 40.76
CA ASP A 136 -26.38 28.24 41.36
C ASP A 136 -26.52 29.57 40.60
N ASP A 137 -25.45 30.03 39.93
CA ASP A 137 -25.43 31.24 39.11
C ASP A 137 -26.15 31.02 37.76
N LEU A 138 -25.92 29.88 37.08
CA LEU A 138 -26.66 29.54 35.83
C LEU A 138 -28.17 29.45 36.06
N GLN A 139 -28.59 28.85 37.18
CA GLN A 139 -30.02 28.77 37.51
C GLN A 139 -30.62 30.15 37.84
N ALA A 140 -29.86 31.01 38.53
CA ALA A 140 -30.28 32.39 38.81
C ALA A 140 -30.38 33.22 37.51
N GLN A 141 -29.39 33.10 36.62
CA GLN A 141 -29.39 33.74 35.31
C GLN A 141 -30.57 33.25 34.46
N ALA A 142 -30.89 31.94 34.46
CA ALA A 142 -32.06 31.43 33.74
C ALA A 142 -33.39 32.04 34.24
N ARG A 143 -33.55 32.22 35.56
CA ARG A 143 -34.72 32.89 36.15
C ARG A 143 -34.79 34.37 35.77
N GLU A 144 -33.66 35.06 35.79
CA GLU A 144 -33.55 36.46 35.37
C GLU A 144 -33.84 36.62 33.88
N LEU A 145 -33.34 35.71 33.05
CA LEU A 145 -33.59 35.69 31.61
C LEU A 145 -35.09 35.56 31.32
N ALA A 146 -35.75 34.59 31.95
CA ALA A 146 -37.19 34.39 31.79
C ALA A 146 -37.98 35.61 32.27
N ARG A 147 -37.58 36.26 33.37
CA ARG A 147 -38.20 37.50 33.84
C ARG A 147 -38.02 38.64 32.84
N SER A 148 -36.79 38.88 32.40
CA SER A 148 -36.44 39.92 31.43
C SER A 148 -37.19 39.76 30.11
N MET A 149 -37.40 38.52 29.65
CA MET A 149 -38.21 38.23 28.46
C MET A 149 -39.71 38.47 28.69
N LYS A 150 -40.25 38.14 29.87
CA LYS A 150 -41.67 38.39 30.22
C LYS A 150 -41.98 39.88 30.38
N GLU A 151 -41.01 40.66 30.85
CA GLU A 151 -41.15 42.10 31.11
C GLU A 151 -40.84 42.97 29.88
N ASN A 152 -40.31 42.40 28.79
CA ASN A 152 -39.97 43.14 27.59
C ASN A 152 -41.22 43.43 26.73
N PRO A 153 -41.66 44.71 26.60
CA PRO A 153 -42.88 45.06 25.88
C PRO A 153 -42.79 44.88 24.36
N GLN A 154 -41.58 44.68 23.81
CA GLN A 154 -41.36 44.50 22.37
C GLN A 154 -41.30 43.03 21.94
N LEU A 155 -41.40 42.10 22.90
CA LEU A 155 -41.38 40.65 22.69
C LEU A 155 -42.75 40.08 23.07
N ASP A 156 -43.44 39.42 22.13
CA ASP A 156 -44.57 38.56 22.50
C ASP A 156 -44.01 37.28 23.14
N PHE A 157 -44.01 37.27 24.47
CA PHE A 157 -43.42 36.19 25.25
C PHE A 157 -44.02 34.82 24.92
N HIS A 158 -45.26 34.72 24.41
CA HIS A 158 -45.87 33.42 24.10
C HIS A 158 -45.78 33.04 22.62
N LEU A 159 -45.78 34.00 21.70
CA LEU A 159 -45.83 33.74 20.26
C LEU A 159 -44.49 33.85 19.53
N ASP A 160 -43.58 34.70 19.99
CA ASP A 160 -42.30 34.92 19.30
C ASP A 160 -41.30 33.79 19.56
N TRP A 161 -40.43 33.48 18.59
CA TRP A 161 -39.36 32.48 18.79
C TRP A 161 -38.11 33.06 19.43
N LYS A 162 -37.53 32.33 20.39
CA LYS A 162 -36.30 32.71 21.12
C LYS A 162 -35.17 31.73 20.83
N LEU A 163 -33.99 32.26 20.53
CA LEU A 163 -32.75 31.50 20.47
C LEU A 163 -31.96 31.75 21.76
N ILE A 164 -31.75 30.71 22.57
CA ILE A 164 -31.06 30.81 23.86
C ILE A 164 -29.76 30.02 23.81
N ASN A 165 -28.64 30.65 24.17
CA ASN A 165 -27.32 30.01 24.21
C ASN A 165 -26.89 29.81 25.66
N VAL A 166 -26.80 28.56 26.10
CA VAL A 166 -26.36 28.17 27.44
C VAL A 166 -24.90 27.77 27.36
N PHE A 167 -24.01 28.65 27.81
CA PHE A 167 -22.57 28.41 27.85
C PHE A 167 -22.18 27.77 29.18
N PHE A 168 -21.39 26.70 29.13
CA PHE A 168 -20.86 26.06 30.33
C PHE A 168 -19.43 25.59 30.09
N SER A 169 -18.68 25.42 31.18
CA SER A 169 -17.32 24.87 31.18
C SER A 169 -17.18 23.88 32.32
N ASN A 170 -16.57 22.73 32.06
CA ASN A 170 -16.26 21.70 33.05
C ASN A 170 -14.74 21.59 33.30
N ALA A 171 -14.02 22.74 33.29
CA ALA A 171 -12.56 22.86 33.40
C ALA A 171 -11.91 22.28 34.70
N SER A 172 -12.67 21.56 35.52
CA SER A 172 -12.20 20.84 36.71
C SER A 172 -12.11 19.32 36.53
N GLN A 173 -12.54 18.77 35.38
CA GLN A 173 -12.61 17.33 35.17
C GLN A 173 -12.15 16.99 33.76
N CYS A 174 -11.00 16.33 33.66
CA CYS A 174 -10.56 15.76 32.41
C CYS A 174 -11.65 14.84 31.85
N TYR A 175 -11.83 14.90 30.52
CA TYR A 175 -12.79 14.10 29.77
C TYR A 175 -12.91 12.70 30.38
N PRO A 176 -14.13 12.25 30.72
CA PRO A 176 -14.36 11.22 31.74
C PRO A 176 -13.52 9.97 31.50
N CYS A 177 -12.80 9.54 32.55
CA CYS A 177 -11.99 8.34 32.53
C CYS A 177 -12.83 7.06 32.28
N PRO A 178 -12.19 5.98 31.76
CA PRO A 178 -12.88 4.81 31.19
C PRO A 178 -13.76 3.97 32.14
N LEU A 179 -13.71 4.21 33.46
CA LEU A 179 -14.50 3.42 34.42
C LEU A 179 -15.97 3.82 34.56
N ALA A 180 -16.37 5.02 34.10
CA ALA A 180 -17.75 5.50 34.28
C ALA A 180 -18.76 4.84 33.31
N GLN A 181 -18.33 4.30 32.17
CA GLN A 181 -19.23 3.70 31.18
C GLN A 181 -19.49 2.20 31.38
N GLN A 182 -18.61 1.47 32.08
CA GLN A 182 -18.89 0.08 32.48
C GLN A 182 -19.93 -0.01 33.61
N SER A 183 -20.28 1.11 34.26
CA SER A 183 -21.10 1.15 35.48
C SER A 183 -22.38 1.98 35.38
N GLY A 184 -22.70 2.56 34.21
CA GLY A 184 -23.91 3.39 34.05
C GLY A 184 -23.90 4.65 34.93
N LEU A 185 -22.73 5.15 35.32
CA LEU A 185 -22.61 6.34 36.15
C LEU A 185 -22.92 7.61 35.32
N PRO A 186 -23.67 8.58 35.87
CA PRO A 186 -23.99 9.83 35.18
C PRO A 186 -22.71 10.60 34.81
N ILE A 187 -22.67 11.18 33.60
CA ILE A 187 -21.64 12.16 33.23
C ILE A 187 -21.68 13.29 34.30
N PRO A 188 -20.58 13.56 35.02
CA PRO A 188 -20.65 14.55 36.09
C PRO A 188 -20.95 15.93 35.50
N GLY A 189 -22.00 16.58 36.00
CA GLY A 189 -22.50 17.87 35.49
C GLY A 189 -23.83 17.80 34.72
N VAL A 190 -24.22 16.62 34.22
CA VAL A 190 -25.51 16.42 33.53
C VAL A 190 -26.70 16.69 34.46
N ASP A 191 -26.71 16.10 35.67
CA ASP A 191 -27.80 16.30 36.64
C ASP A 191 -27.96 17.77 37.05
N ARG A 192 -26.89 18.56 36.93
CA ARG A 192 -26.83 19.97 37.32
C ARG A 192 -27.34 20.90 36.22
N LEU A 193 -27.02 20.61 34.95
CA LEU A 193 -27.56 21.31 33.78
C LEU A 193 -29.02 20.93 33.50
N ALA A 194 -29.42 19.69 33.79
CA ALA A 194 -30.79 19.21 33.65
C ALA A 194 -31.80 20.14 34.34
N GLY A 195 -31.54 20.56 35.59
CA GLY A 195 -32.45 21.46 36.32
C GLY A 195 -32.58 22.87 35.71
N VAL A 196 -31.58 23.35 34.98
CA VAL A 196 -31.65 24.63 34.23
C VAL A 196 -32.47 24.44 32.95
N LEU A 197 -32.23 23.35 32.22
CA LEU A 197 -32.96 23.02 31.00
C LEU A 197 -34.44 22.72 31.27
N ASP A 198 -34.76 21.99 32.35
CA ASP A 198 -36.13 21.73 32.82
C ASP A 198 -36.87 23.04 33.14
N PHE A 199 -36.18 23.98 33.81
CA PHE A 199 -36.75 25.30 34.11
C PHE A 199 -37.05 26.08 32.83
N LEU A 200 -36.11 26.12 31.88
CA LEU A 200 -36.29 26.80 30.60
C LEU A 200 -37.44 26.17 29.79
N GLN A 201 -37.52 24.84 29.75
CA GLN A 201 -38.61 24.13 29.08
C GLN A 201 -39.98 24.46 29.68
N ARG A 202 -40.06 24.59 31.02
CA ARG A 202 -41.31 24.91 31.71
C ARG A 202 -41.73 26.37 31.57
N GLU A 203 -40.78 27.30 31.66
CA GLU A 203 -41.08 28.73 31.79
C GLU A 203 -41.00 29.52 30.48
N VAL A 204 -40.23 29.06 29.49
CA VAL A 204 -39.96 29.81 28.26
C VAL A 204 -40.54 29.07 27.04
N PRO A 205 -41.73 29.47 26.55
CA PRO A 205 -42.33 28.83 25.39
C PRO A 205 -41.65 29.30 24.09
N ARG A 206 -41.70 28.46 23.05
CA ARG A 206 -41.15 28.74 21.71
C ARG A 206 -39.66 29.06 21.74
N ALA A 207 -38.86 28.14 22.27
CA ALA A 207 -37.42 28.32 22.43
C ALA A 207 -36.60 27.22 21.72
N PHE A 208 -35.57 27.65 21.01
CA PHE A 208 -34.47 26.81 20.56
C PHE A 208 -33.28 27.09 21.47
N VAL A 209 -32.77 26.06 22.15
CA VAL A 209 -31.69 26.19 23.11
C VAL A 209 -30.43 25.53 22.58
N ASN A 210 -29.36 26.31 22.40
CA ASN A 210 -28.01 25.82 22.19
C ASN A 210 -27.36 25.51 23.54
N LEU A 211 -26.93 24.27 23.74
CA LEU A 211 -26.06 23.91 24.85
C LEU A 211 -24.61 23.90 24.36
N VAL A 212 -23.82 24.90 24.75
CA VAL A 212 -22.47 25.16 24.23
C VAL A 212 -21.42 24.85 25.30
N ASP A 213 -20.54 23.90 25.01
CA ASP A 213 -19.42 23.54 25.89
C ASP A 213 -18.16 24.33 25.50
N LEU A 214 -17.59 25.08 26.45
CA LEU A 214 -16.37 25.88 26.28
C LEU A 214 -15.14 25.31 27.02
N SER A 215 -15.16 24.02 27.40
CA SER A 215 -14.11 23.42 28.23
C SER A 215 -12.69 23.45 27.62
N GLU A 216 -12.52 23.19 26.32
CA GLU A 216 -11.20 23.27 25.66
C GLU A 216 -10.66 24.69 25.53
N VAL A 217 -11.56 25.66 25.34
CA VAL A 217 -11.22 27.08 25.23
C VAL A 217 -10.65 27.61 26.56
N ALA A 218 -11.15 27.08 27.69
CA ALA A 218 -10.68 27.42 29.02
C ALA A 218 -9.35 26.74 29.41
N GLU A 219 -9.00 25.57 28.85
CA GLU A 219 -7.72 24.90 29.10
C GLU A 219 -6.54 25.59 28.41
N GLY A 220 -6.72 26.13 27.20
CA GLY A 220 -5.68 26.88 26.47
C GLY A 220 -5.14 28.11 27.24
N SER A 221 -5.91 28.65 28.18
CA SER A 221 -5.50 29.77 29.04
C SER A 221 -4.80 29.36 30.35
N ARG A 222 -4.80 28.07 30.72
CA ARG A 222 -4.20 27.56 31.97
C ARG A 222 -2.77 27.06 31.86
N TRP A 223 -2.24 26.85 30.66
CA TRP A 223 -0.84 26.40 30.44
C TRP A 223 0.23 27.37 30.98
N HIS A 224 -0.16 28.50 31.58
CA HIS A 224 0.72 29.49 32.19
C HIS A 224 0.69 29.58 33.73
N GLN A 225 -0.08 28.75 34.44
CA GLN A 225 -0.08 28.76 35.92
C GLN A 225 0.55 27.50 36.52
N GLY A 226 1.87 27.56 36.74
CA GLY A 226 2.58 26.58 37.56
C GLY A 226 2.20 26.73 39.04
N THR A 227 1.33 25.85 39.53
CA THR A 227 1.16 25.67 40.97
C THR A 227 0.88 24.20 41.28
N GLN A 228 1.74 23.59 42.09
CA GLN A 228 1.56 22.21 42.58
C GLN A 228 0.36 22.10 43.54
N PRO A 229 -0.44 21.01 43.49
CA PRO A 229 -1.38 20.68 44.55
C PRO A 229 -0.84 19.65 45.54
N SER A 230 -1.08 19.92 46.83
CA SER A 230 -0.86 19.05 48.00
C SER A 230 -1.78 17.82 48.01
N PRO A 231 -1.49 16.77 48.83
CA PRO A 231 -2.08 15.45 48.68
C PRO A 231 -3.39 15.31 49.46
N ALA A 232 -4.50 15.12 48.76
CA ALA A 232 -5.72 14.56 49.34
C ALA A 232 -6.49 13.76 48.28
N LEU A 233 -6.70 12.47 48.56
CA LEU A 233 -7.53 11.45 47.88
C LEU A 233 -7.68 11.60 46.36
N GLU A 234 -6.84 10.88 45.62
CA GLU A 234 -6.75 10.86 44.15
C GLU A 234 -8.10 10.77 43.41
N PRO A 235 -8.53 11.87 42.75
CA PRO A 235 -9.27 11.81 41.50
C PRO A 235 -8.24 11.65 40.36
N CYS A 236 -8.59 10.93 39.30
CA CYS A 236 -7.68 10.59 38.19
C CYS A 236 -6.78 11.78 37.78
N SER A 237 -5.46 11.63 37.96
CA SER A 237 -4.47 12.60 37.51
C SER A 237 -4.47 12.63 35.98
N CYS A 238 -4.68 13.80 35.40
CA CYS A 238 -4.53 14.01 33.97
C CYS A 238 -3.03 14.03 33.66
N SER A 239 -2.47 12.88 33.30
CA SER A 239 -1.08 12.79 32.87
C SER A 239 -0.92 13.60 31.59
N GLY A 240 0.01 14.57 31.60
CA GLY A 240 0.23 15.54 30.52
C GLY A 240 0.70 15.02 29.16
N ASP A 241 0.58 13.71 28.88
CA ASP A 241 0.96 13.06 27.62
C ASP A 241 -0.15 12.12 27.12
N THR A 242 -1.27 12.66 26.64
CA THR A 242 -2.28 11.86 25.93
C THR A 242 -2.01 11.88 24.43
N SER A 243 -1.92 10.70 23.79
CA SER A 243 -1.74 10.59 22.34
C SER A 243 -2.86 11.27 21.55
N ARG A 244 -2.59 11.69 20.30
CA ARG A 244 -3.58 12.29 19.39
C ARG A 244 -4.86 11.46 19.28
N LEU A 245 -4.71 10.13 19.14
CA LEU A 245 -5.83 9.19 19.13
C LEU A 245 -6.65 9.22 20.42
N ALA A 246 -6.00 9.16 21.59
CA ALA A 246 -6.69 9.19 22.88
C ALA A 246 -7.51 10.46 23.05
N ARG A 247 -6.94 11.62 22.71
CA ARG A 247 -7.64 12.90 22.77
C ARG A 247 -8.91 12.91 21.92
N VAL A 248 -8.80 12.52 20.65
CA VAL A 248 -9.93 12.62 19.70
C VAL A 248 -11.00 11.56 19.97
N VAL A 249 -10.61 10.35 20.36
CA VAL A 249 -11.55 9.30 20.79
C VAL A 249 -12.35 9.76 22.02
N MET A 250 -11.70 10.41 22.99
CA MET A 250 -12.38 10.95 24.17
C MET A 250 -13.32 12.11 23.82
N GLN A 251 -12.89 13.05 22.98
CA GLN A 251 -13.74 14.14 22.48
C GLN A 251 -15.00 13.60 21.78
N TRP A 252 -14.82 12.65 20.86
CA TRP A 252 -15.93 12.03 20.14
C TRP A 252 -16.89 11.30 21.09
N SER A 253 -16.35 10.50 22.02
CA SER A 253 -17.16 9.74 22.98
C SER A 253 -17.98 10.67 23.89
N TYR A 254 -17.37 11.78 24.31
CA TYR A 254 -18.02 12.80 25.10
C TYR A 254 -19.15 13.51 24.32
N GLN A 255 -18.90 13.86 23.06
CA GLN A 255 -19.92 14.43 22.17
C GLN A 255 -21.10 13.48 21.96
N GLU A 256 -20.83 12.22 21.59
CA GLU A 256 -21.86 11.21 21.35
C GLU A 256 -22.71 10.96 22.60
N ALA A 257 -22.09 10.97 23.78
CA ALA A 257 -22.81 10.79 25.04
C ALA A 257 -23.81 11.93 25.32
N TRP A 258 -23.42 13.18 25.07
CA TRP A 258 -24.32 14.34 25.18
C TRP A 258 -25.43 14.34 24.14
N GLU A 259 -25.09 14.04 22.88
CA GLU A 259 -26.06 13.98 21.80
C GLU A 259 -27.12 12.90 22.04
N ARG A 260 -26.68 11.69 22.46
CA ARG A 260 -27.57 10.59 22.84
C ARG A 260 -28.49 10.96 24.00
N LEU A 261 -27.95 11.61 25.03
CA LEU A 261 -28.72 12.03 26.20
C LEU A 261 -29.81 13.04 25.83
N LEU A 262 -29.47 14.06 25.04
CA LEU A 262 -30.43 15.11 24.66
C LEU A 262 -31.45 14.63 23.64
N ALA A 263 -31.05 13.77 22.70
CA ALA A 263 -31.97 13.16 21.73
C ALA A 263 -33.04 12.29 22.41
N ALA A 264 -32.67 11.57 23.48
CA ALA A 264 -33.60 10.76 24.27
C ALA A 264 -34.38 11.56 25.33
N SER A 265 -34.10 12.85 25.51
CA SER A 265 -34.69 13.65 26.59
C SER A 265 -36.06 14.23 26.22
N THR A 266 -36.86 14.56 27.25
CA THR A 266 -38.14 15.27 27.10
C THR A 266 -37.99 16.67 26.50
N HIS A 267 -36.78 17.24 26.54
CA HIS A 267 -36.47 18.57 26.01
C HIS A 267 -36.60 18.67 24.48
N ASN A 268 -36.67 17.54 23.77
CA ASN A 268 -36.80 17.52 22.30
C ASN A 268 -38.08 16.83 21.81
N ALA A 269 -39.02 16.53 22.73
CA ALA A 269 -40.28 15.84 22.40
C ALA A 269 -41.43 16.79 22.00
N GLN A 270 -41.29 18.10 22.23
CA GLN A 270 -42.36 19.08 22.06
C GLN A 270 -42.14 19.96 20.83
N GLU A 271 -43.24 20.41 20.20
CA GLU A 271 -43.16 21.31 19.04
C GLU A 271 -42.67 22.73 19.41
N ALA A 272 -42.73 23.13 20.68
CA ALA A 272 -42.42 24.49 21.12
C ALA A 272 -41.03 24.64 21.77
N PHE A 273 -40.28 23.56 21.96
CA PHE A 273 -39.01 23.60 22.69
C PHE A 273 -38.05 22.51 22.21
N ALA A 274 -36.80 22.87 21.97
CA ALA A 274 -35.73 21.93 21.62
C ALA A 274 -34.40 22.36 22.26
N VAL A 275 -33.59 21.40 22.68
CA VAL A 275 -32.22 21.62 23.17
C VAL A 275 -31.27 20.83 22.28
N VAL A 276 -30.27 21.52 21.71
CA VAL A 276 -29.30 20.91 20.80
C VAL A 276 -27.88 21.16 21.32
N PHE A 277 -27.08 20.10 21.41
CA PHE A 277 -25.68 20.22 21.80
C PHE A 277 -24.86 20.86 20.68
N GLN A 278 -24.01 21.81 21.05
CA GLN A 278 -23.11 22.53 20.15
C GLN A 278 -21.67 22.36 20.67
N PRO A 279 -20.99 21.26 20.28
CA PRO A 279 -19.62 21.02 20.73
C PRO A 279 -18.67 22.08 20.18
N PHE A 280 -17.67 22.52 20.96
CA PHE A 280 -16.66 23.49 20.54
C PHE A 280 -15.24 22.93 20.75
N PHE A 281 -14.84 21.99 19.89
CA PHE A 281 -13.49 21.40 19.90
C PHE A 281 -12.60 22.02 18.82
N TYR A 282 -11.32 22.27 19.12
CA TYR A 282 -10.35 22.76 18.12
C TYR A 282 -9.86 21.61 17.23
N GLU A 283 -9.76 21.85 15.92
CA GLU A 283 -9.28 20.91 14.91
C GLU A 283 -7.75 20.68 14.99
N SER A 284 -7.03 21.47 15.79
CA SER A 284 -5.57 21.48 15.79
C SER A 284 -5.03 21.63 17.22
N SER A 285 -4.31 20.63 17.69
CA SER A 285 -3.13 20.88 18.50
C SER A 285 -1.98 20.05 17.94
N PRO A 286 -1.28 20.56 16.92
CA PRO A 286 0.16 20.53 16.91
C PRO A 286 0.64 21.61 17.89
N SER A 287 1.63 21.29 18.71
CA SER A 287 2.37 22.30 19.47
C SER A 287 2.75 23.45 18.52
N PRO A 288 2.35 24.70 18.80
CA PRO A 288 2.79 25.79 17.96
C PRO A 288 4.29 25.98 18.20
N ALA A 289 5.10 25.79 17.15
CA ALA A 289 6.52 26.13 17.15
C ALA A 289 6.75 27.64 17.41
N SER A 290 5.71 28.46 17.30
CA SER A 290 5.67 29.86 17.67
C SER A 290 4.75 30.03 18.89
N GLY A 291 5.31 30.25 20.09
CA GLY A 291 4.55 30.49 21.32
C GLY A 291 3.71 31.78 21.36
N GLU A 292 2.90 32.04 20.33
CA GLU A 292 1.91 33.12 20.29
C GLU A 292 0.54 32.59 20.75
N PRO A 293 -0.12 33.26 21.72
CA PRO A 293 -1.44 32.86 22.17
C PRO A 293 -2.47 33.08 21.06
N LEU A 294 -3.34 32.09 20.83
CA LEU A 294 -4.53 32.24 19.99
C LEU A 294 -5.38 33.37 20.58
N LEU A 295 -5.39 34.54 19.94
CA LEU A 295 -6.22 35.68 20.31
C LEU A 295 -7.69 35.27 20.18
N TRP A 296 -8.44 35.28 21.29
CA TRP A 296 -9.86 34.94 21.31
C TRP A 296 -10.68 36.03 20.61
N ASP A 297 -11.18 35.76 19.39
CA ASP A 297 -12.11 36.64 18.67
C ASP A 297 -13.57 36.18 18.92
N PRO A 298 -14.39 36.98 19.63
CA PRO A 298 -15.82 36.69 19.85
C PRO A 298 -16.60 36.47 18.55
N SER A 299 -16.18 37.08 17.44
CA SER A 299 -16.80 36.90 16.14
C SER A 299 -16.66 35.46 15.64
N MET A 300 -15.49 34.83 15.85
CA MET A 300 -15.23 33.44 15.43
C MET A 300 -16.12 32.42 16.15
N LEU A 301 -16.39 32.62 17.44
CA LEU A 301 -17.34 31.81 18.21
C LEU A 301 -18.76 31.92 17.62
N ALA A 302 -19.19 33.14 17.29
CA ALA A 302 -20.49 33.39 16.68
C ALA A 302 -20.63 32.72 15.30
N TRP A 303 -19.62 32.87 14.44
CA TRP A 303 -19.58 32.27 13.11
C TRP A 303 -19.64 30.74 13.17
N SER A 304 -18.87 30.14 14.08
CA SER A 304 -18.88 28.70 14.28
C SER A 304 -20.23 28.22 14.81
N LEU A 305 -20.78 28.88 15.82
CA LEU A 305 -22.07 28.51 16.40
C LEU A 305 -23.20 28.62 15.37
N TRP A 306 -23.20 29.66 14.52
CA TRP A 306 -24.12 29.77 13.39
C TRP A 306 -23.99 28.59 12.43
N ASN A 307 -22.78 28.33 11.93
CA ASN A 307 -22.54 27.25 10.97
C ASN A 307 -22.96 25.88 11.53
N ARG A 308 -22.79 25.64 12.83
CA ARG A 308 -23.21 24.40 13.51
C ARG A 308 -24.73 24.26 13.63
N MET A 309 -25.46 25.35 13.80
CA MET A 309 -26.93 25.31 13.75
C MET A 309 -27.47 25.00 12.34
N MET A 310 -26.66 25.25 11.31
CA MET A 310 -26.93 24.91 9.91
C MET A 310 -26.41 23.51 9.51
N GLU A 311 -25.95 22.70 10.46
CA GLU A 311 -25.52 21.31 10.24
C GLU A 311 -26.43 20.33 11.00
N PRO A 312 -26.82 19.19 10.39
CA PRO A 312 -27.60 18.16 11.07
C PRO A 312 -26.95 17.70 12.38
N ALA A 313 -27.77 17.47 13.41
CA ALA A 313 -27.32 16.87 14.67
C ALA A 313 -26.74 15.47 14.41
N GLY A 314 -25.60 15.14 15.05
CA GLY A 314 -24.82 13.93 14.75
C GLY A 314 -23.85 14.05 13.57
N GLN A 315 -23.86 15.16 12.84
CA GLN A 315 -22.97 15.43 11.69
C GLN A 315 -22.18 16.73 11.83
N LYS A 316 -22.07 17.25 13.07
CA LYS A 316 -21.40 18.53 13.33
C LYS A 316 -19.89 18.36 13.36
N GLU A 317 -19.18 19.13 12.54
CA GLU A 317 -17.72 19.04 12.39
C GLU A 317 -16.97 19.88 13.46
N PRO A 318 -15.72 19.57 13.83
CA PRO A 318 -14.92 20.37 14.78
C PRO A 318 -14.53 21.74 14.21
N PHE A 319 -14.07 22.64 15.08
CA PHE A 319 -13.72 24.02 14.74
C PHE A 319 -12.31 24.15 14.13
N SER A 320 -12.21 24.65 12.90
CA SER A 320 -10.95 25.00 12.24
C SER A 320 -10.61 26.48 12.42
N ALA A 321 -9.39 26.79 12.89
CA ALA A 321 -8.87 28.16 12.89
C ALA A 321 -8.24 28.56 11.54
N GLU A 322 -7.82 27.57 10.73
CA GLU A 322 -7.18 27.81 9.43
C GLU A 322 -8.23 28.06 8.35
N LYS A 323 -8.39 29.33 7.99
CA LYS A 323 -9.34 29.90 7.02
C LYS A 323 -10.76 30.02 7.57
N GLY A 324 -11.19 31.27 7.74
CA GLY A 324 -12.59 31.62 7.98
C GLY A 324 -13.48 30.91 6.95
N ARG A 325 -14.16 29.84 7.39
CA ARG A 325 -15.17 29.19 6.55
C ARG A 325 -16.23 30.22 6.19
N PRO A 326 -16.67 30.29 4.92
CA PRO A 326 -17.79 31.15 4.56
C PRO A 326 -19.03 30.74 5.37
N VAL A 327 -19.83 31.74 5.75
CA VAL A 327 -21.08 31.56 6.48
C VAL A 327 -21.99 30.62 5.70
N LYS A 328 -22.47 29.55 6.35
CA LYS A 328 -23.44 28.63 5.75
C LYS A 328 -24.80 29.30 5.62
N CYS A 329 -25.39 29.18 4.43
CA CYS A 329 -26.73 29.70 4.15
C CYS A 329 -27.77 28.58 4.22
N PRO A 330 -28.97 28.83 4.77
CA PRO A 330 -30.09 27.90 4.69
C PRO A 330 -30.43 27.58 3.22
N SER A 331 -30.67 26.31 2.91
CA SER A 331 -31.07 25.87 1.56
C SER A 331 -32.59 25.80 1.43
N GLN A 332 -33.09 25.58 0.21
CA GLN A 332 -34.52 25.35 -0.02
C GLN A 332 -34.98 24.00 0.58
N GLU A 333 -34.09 22.99 0.63
CA GLU A 333 -34.39 21.67 1.19
C GLU A 333 -34.33 21.67 2.73
N SER A 334 -33.51 22.54 3.32
CA SER A 334 -33.33 22.67 4.78
C SER A 334 -33.30 24.14 5.19
N PRO A 335 -34.44 24.85 5.16
CA PRO A 335 -34.51 26.28 5.50
C PRO A 335 -34.46 26.56 7.01
N TYR A 336 -34.41 25.53 7.85
CA TYR A 336 -34.57 25.58 9.31
C TYR A 336 -33.26 25.32 10.08
N LEU A 337 -33.24 25.69 11.37
CA LEU A 337 -32.19 25.27 12.31
C LEU A 337 -32.30 23.77 12.59
N PHE A 338 -31.17 23.06 12.60
CA PHE A 338 -31.17 21.63 12.84
C PHE A 338 -31.38 21.27 14.32
N THR A 339 -32.28 20.34 14.55
CA THR A 339 -32.62 19.67 15.81
C THR A 339 -32.45 18.16 15.63
N TYR A 340 -32.41 17.38 16.72
CA TYR A 340 -32.33 15.92 16.60
C TYR A 340 -33.48 15.32 15.75
N ARG A 341 -34.69 15.90 15.80
CA ARG A 341 -35.86 15.41 15.07
C ARG A 341 -35.79 15.68 13.57
N ASN A 342 -35.48 16.90 13.15
CA ASN A 342 -35.38 17.24 11.71
C ASN A 342 -34.05 16.78 11.08
N SER A 343 -33.09 16.35 11.89
CA SER A 343 -31.85 15.70 11.43
C SER A 343 -32.01 14.19 11.24
N ASN A 344 -33.18 13.62 11.57
CA ASN A 344 -33.40 12.17 11.67
C ASN A 344 -32.33 11.47 12.53
N TYR A 345 -31.91 12.11 13.63
CA TYR A 345 -30.87 11.55 14.50
C TYR A 345 -31.38 10.27 15.14
N LEU A 346 -30.74 9.16 14.80
CA LEU A 346 -30.95 7.87 15.45
C LEU A 346 -29.77 7.65 16.39
N PRO A 347 -30.00 7.55 17.72
CA PRO A 347 -28.93 7.15 18.63
C PRO A 347 -28.33 5.85 18.13
N ARG A 348 -27.00 5.77 18.04
CA ARG A 348 -26.32 4.52 17.71
C ARG A 348 -26.65 3.53 18.82
N GLN A 349 -27.64 2.67 18.59
CA GLN A 349 -27.88 1.55 19.50
C GLN A 349 -26.65 0.65 19.41
N PRO A 350 -26.06 0.23 20.54
CA PRO A 350 -25.28 -0.99 20.52
C PRO A 350 -26.22 -2.04 19.93
N GLY A 351 -25.88 -2.55 18.75
CA GLY A 351 -26.67 -3.63 18.16
C GLY A 351 -26.82 -4.75 19.19
N PRO A 352 -27.91 -5.54 19.14
CA PRO A 352 -28.09 -6.64 20.08
C PRO A 352 -26.81 -7.47 20.14
N HIS A 353 -26.24 -7.59 21.35
CA HIS A 353 -25.17 -8.52 21.68
C HIS A 353 -25.64 -9.92 21.26
N GLY A 354 -25.23 -10.37 20.08
CA GLY A 354 -25.82 -11.59 19.52
C GLY A 354 -25.64 -11.81 18.02
N LYS A 355 -24.64 -11.21 17.38
CA LYS A 355 -24.04 -11.89 16.22
C LYS A 355 -22.89 -12.74 16.76
N PRO A 356 -22.76 -14.02 16.33
CA PRO A 356 -21.62 -14.83 16.75
C PRO A 356 -20.34 -14.06 16.40
N GLU A 357 -19.32 -14.12 17.27
CA GLU A 357 -17.94 -13.85 16.83
C GLU A 357 -17.76 -14.57 15.50
N VAL A 358 -17.67 -13.81 14.41
CA VAL A 358 -17.24 -14.39 13.15
C VAL A 358 -15.81 -14.80 13.43
N ARG A 359 -15.59 -16.12 13.52
CA ARG A 359 -14.26 -16.66 13.63
C ARG A 359 -13.59 -16.38 12.29
N GLU A 360 -12.80 -15.31 12.23
CA GLU A 360 -11.97 -14.93 11.08
C GLU A 360 -10.73 -15.86 10.97
N GLY A 361 -10.88 -17.11 11.41
CA GLY A 361 -9.83 -18.11 11.39
C GLY A 361 -9.83 -18.86 10.08
N THR A 362 -8.65 -19.34 9.71
CA THR A 362 -8.44 -20.11 8.48
C THR A 362 -7.92 -21.50 8.83
N GLU A 363 -7.99 -22.45 7.90
CA GLU A 363 -7.34 -23.74 8.04
C GLU A 363 -6.31 -23.90 6.93
N ILE A 364 -5.15 -24.47 7.28
CA ILE A 364 -4.12 -24.88 6.33
C ILE A 364 -3.76 -26.34 6.61
N ARG A 365 -3.59 -27.14 5.56
CA ARG A 365 -3.08 -28.51 5.66
C ARG A 365 -2.02 -28.70 4.60
N CYS A 366 -0.76 -28.58 5.00
CA CYS A 366 0.35 -28.73 4.08
C CYS A 366 0.87 -30.18 4.08
N PRO A 367 1.19 -30.74 2.90
CA PRO A 367 1.77 -32.08 2.82
C PRO A 367 3.16 -32.17 3.46
N ASP A 368 3.96 -31.10 3.35
CA ASP A 368 5.27 -30.95 3.98
C ASP A 368 5.23 -29.83 5.01
N GLN A 369 5.44 -30.18 6.27
CA GLN A 369 5.58 -29.24 7.39
C GLN A 369 6.91 -29.44 8.13
N ASP A 370 7.77 -30.33 7.61
CA ASP A 370 8.97 -30.72 8.31
C ASP A 370 10.04 -29.60 8.20
N PRO A 371 10.81 -29.36 9.27
CA PRO A 371 11.97 -28.48 9.20
C PRO A 371 13.00 -29.01 8.20
N SER A 372 13.96 -28.16 7.83
CA SER A 372 15.09 -28.62 7.04
C SER A 372 15.88 -29.70 7.78
N ASP A 373 16.42 -30.70 7.06
CA ASP A 373 17.18 -31.82 7.63
C ASP A 373 18.33 -31.37 8.56
N THR A 374 18.89 -30.20 8.28
CA THR A 374 19.85 -29.50 9.13
C THR A 374 19.47 -28.04 9.21
N THR A 375 19.78 -27.38 10.34
CA THR A 375 19.56 -25.94 10.48
C THR A 375 20.27 -25.19 9.35
N PRO A 376 19.54 -24.45 8.49
CA PRO A 376 20.15 -23.76 7.36
C PRO A 376 21.19 -22.76 7.81
N THR A 377 22.25 -22.59 7.02
CA THR A 377 23.26 -21.55 7.21
C THR A 377 23.00 -20.31 6.35
N SER A 378 22.16 -20.46 5.31
CA SER A 378 21.79 -19.39 4.40
C SER A 378 20.31 -19.06 4.52
N VAL A 379 20.00 -17.77 4.54
CA VAL A 379 18.63 -17.23 4.61
C VAL A 379 17.81 -17.58 3.36
N HIS A 380 18.51 -17.89 2.25
CA HIS A 380 17.92 -18.28 0.97
C HIS A 380 17.46 -19.74 0.93
N ARG A 381 17.62 -20.48 2.03
CA ARG A 381 17.22 -21.90 2.17
C ARG A 381 16.34 -22.13 3.39
N LEU A 382 15.59 -21.12 3.81
CA LEU A 382 14.67 -21.24 4.94
C LEU A 382 13.34 -21.82 4.51
N LYS A 383 13.00 -23.00 5.04
CA LYS A 383 11.61 -23.44 5.09
C LYS A 383 10.87 -22.67 6.18
N PRO A 384 9.53 -22.54 6.12
CA PRO A 384 8.76 -21.91 7.21
C PRO A 384 9.01 -22.54 8.59
N ALA A 385 9.20 -23.87 8.64
CA ALA A 385 9.49 -24.62 9.86
C ALA A 385 10.87 -24.29 10.48
N ASP A 386 11.80 -23.70 9.72
CA ASP A 386 13.12 -23.33 10.22
C ASP A 386 13.10 -22.04 11.07
N ILE A 387 12.05 -21.23 10.95
CA ILE A 387 11.89 -19.97 11.71
C ILE A 387 11.61 -20.30 13.18
N ASN A 388 12.47 -19.81 14.08
CA ASN A 388 12.35 -20.05 15.51
C ASN A 388 11.75 -18.86 16.26
N VAL A 389 11.98 -17.64 15.78
CA VAL A 389 11.59 -16.40 16.46
C VAL A 389 10.89 -15.46 15.48
N ILE A 390 9.78 -14.87 15.90
CA ILE A 390 9.07 -13.81 15.15
C ILE A 390 9.05 -12.51 15.95
N GLY A 391 9.25 -11.37 15.27
CA GLY A 391 9.17 -10.04 15.85
C GLY A 391 8.59 -9.03 14.87
N ALA A 392 8.24 -7.84 15.35
CA ALA A 392 7.73 -6.77 14.47
C ALA A 392 8.07 -5.36 14.95
N LEU A 393 8.21 -4.46 13.97
CA LEU A 393 8.41 -3.02 14.12
C LEU A 393 7.31 -2.28 13.34
N GLY A 394 6.83 -1.14 13.85
CA GLY A 394 5.81 -0.37 13.13
C GLY A 394 5.00 0.58 13.99
N ASP A 395 3.77 0.85 13.53
CA ASP A 395 2.83 1.78 14.14
C ASP A 395 1.64 1.09 14.83
N SER A 396 0.49 1.77 14.90
CA SER A 396 -0.73 1.30 15.53
C SER A 396 -1.37 0.11 14.82
N LEU A 397 -1.16 -0.07 13.51
CA LEU A 397 -1.65 -1.25 12.79
C LEU A 397 -0.84 -2.49 13.20
N THR A 398 0.49 -2.38 13.30
CA THR A 398 1.33 -3.47 13.80
C THR A 398 1.12 -3.73 15.30
N ALA A 399 0.68 -2.73 16.06
CA ALA A 399 0.29 -2.88 17.48
C ALA A 399 -1.11 -3.50 17.70
N GLY A 400 -1.95 -3.59 16.66
CA GLY A 400 -3.31 -4.12 16.75
C GLY A 400 -4.29 -3.18 17.46
N ASN A 401 -4.15 -1.86 17.30
CA ASN A 401 -5.10 -0.89 17.87
C ASN A 401 -6.54 -1.17 17.45
N GLY A 402 -7.43 -1.42 18.40
CA GLY A 402 -8.86 -1.65 18.15
C GLY A 402 -9.21 -2.94 17.40
N ALA A 403 -8.25 -3.83 17.15
CA ALA A 403 -8.48 -5.02 16.33
C ALA A 403 -9.61 -5.92 16.89
N GLY A 404 -9.66 -6.09 18.21
CA GLY A 404 -10.67 -6.88 18.91
C GLY A 404 -11.89 -6.09 19.37
N SER A 405 -12.04 -4.83 18.95
CA SER A 405 -13.11 -3.97 19.45
C SER A 405 -14.47 -4.33 18.87
N THR A 406 -15.47 -4.44 19.74
CA THR A 406 -16.84 -4.70 19.32
C THR A 406 -17.39 -3.52 18.51
N PRO A 407 -18.23 -3.75 17.48
CA PRO A 407 -18.82 -2.69 16.68
C PRO A 407 -19.45 -1.58 17.52
N GLY A 408 -19.03 -0.33 17.27
CA GLY A 408 -19.51 0.86 17.97
C GLY A 408 -18.82 1.18 19.31
N ASN A 409 -17.95 0.32 19.82
CA ASN A 409 -17.17 0.61 21.03
C ASN A 409 -15.90 1.41 20.70
N ILE A 410 -16.07 2.71 20.51
CA ILE A 410 -14.99 3.60 20.08
C ILE A 410 -13.85 3.74 21.10
N LEU A 411 -14.15 3.66 22.40
CA LEU A 411 -13.15 3.83 23.45
C LEU A 411 -12.12 2.71 23.43
N ASP A 412 -12.55 1.53 23.01
CA ASP A 412 -11.72 0.33 22.96
C ASP A 412 -10.72 0.32 21.79
N VAL A 413 -10.83 1.28 20.85
CA VAL A 413 -9.79 1.55 19.84
C VAL A 413 -8.45 1.94 20.48
N LEU A 414 -8.48 2.48 21.71
CA LEU A 414 -7.28 2.80 22.49
C LEU A 414 -6.56 1.55 23.01
N THR A 415 -7.24 0.40 23.01
CA THR A 415 -6.68 -0.89 23.37
C THR A 415 -5.83 -1.42 22.22
N GLN A 416 -4.59 -1.81 22.54
CA GLN A 416 -3.66 -2.42 21.59
C GLN A 416 -3.75 -3.95 21.73
N TYR A 417 -4.49 -4.58 20.82
CA TYR A 417 -4.70 -6.04 20.76
C TYR A 417 -3.51 -6.72 20.09
N ARG A 418 -2.39 -6.74 20.81
CA ARG A 418 -1.12 -7.29 20.36
C ARG A 418 -1.25 -8.74 19.87
N GLY A 419 -2.07 -9.54 20.55
CA GLY A 419 -2.30 -10.94 20.18
C GLY A 419 -3.08 -11.15 18.87
N LEU A 420 -3.79 -10.13 18.38
CA LEU A 420 -4.55 -10.15 17.11
C LEU A 420 -3.81 -9.47 15.95
N SER A 421 -2.60 -8.97 16.18
CA SER A 421 -1.82 -8.28 15.15
C SER A 421 -1.46 -9.23 14.00
N TRP A 422 -1.82 -8.84 12.78
CA TRP A 422 -1.61 -9.59 11.56
C TRP A 422 -0.19 -10.15 11.37
N SER A 423 0.85 -9.39 11.77
CA SER A 423 2.24 -9.72 11.46
C SER A 423 2.97 -10.52 12.56
N VAL A 424 2.46 -10.52 13.81
CA VAL A 424 3.21 -11.10 14.96
C VAL A 424 2.33 -11.57 16.13
N GLY A 425 1.00 -11.34 16.09
CA GLY A 425 0.10 -11.78 17.15
C GLY A 425 -0.09 -13.30 17.17
N GLY A 426 -0.20 -13.92 18.34
CA GLY A 426 -0.34 -15.37 18.49
C GLY A 426 -1.44 -15.79 19.47
N ASP A 427 -2.50 -14.97 19.62
CA ASP A 427 -3.66 -15.39 20.40
C ASP A 427 -4.35 -16.58 19.72
N SER A 428 -4.82 -17.52 20.54
CA SER A 428 -5.55 -18.72 20.11
C SER A 428 -4.77 -19.57 19.07
N ASN A 429 -5.44 -20.06 18.03
CA ASN A 429 -4.89 -20.88 16.95
C ASN A 429 -5.36 -20.37 15.58
N LEU A 430 -4.80 -20.89 14.49
CA LEU A 430 -5.09 -20.43 13.14
C LEU A 430 -6.59 -20.51 12.77
N SER A 431 -7.31 -21.54 13.25
CA SER A 431 -8.74 -21.72 12.99
C SER A 431 -9.67 -20.74 13.72
N THR A 432 -9.12 -19.83 14.53
CA THR A 432 -9.87 -18.78 15.21
C THR A 432 -9.31 -17.38 14.95
N VAL A 433 -7.99 -17.26 14.86
CA VAL A 433 -7.26 -16.00 14.70
C VAL A 433 -6.19 -16.19 13.64
N THR A 434 -6.42 -15.66 12.44
CA THR A 434 -5.43 -15.69 11.37
C THR A 434 -4.39 -14.58 11.55
N THR A 435 -3.15 -14.98 11.82
CA THR A 435 -1.97 -14.10 11.92
C THR A 435 -0.77 -14.84 11.35
N LEU A 436 0.28 -14.11 10.94
CA LEU A 436 1.50 -14.73 10.45
C LEU A 436 2.13 -15.68 11.48
N ALA A 437 2.10 -15.33 12.77
CA ALA A 437 2.64 -16.20 13.82
C ALA A 437 1.81 -17.49 13.96
N ASN A 438 0.48 -17.42 13.88
CA ASN A 438 -0.36 -18.62 13.92
C ASN A 438 -0.20 -19.49 12.68
N ILE A 439 0.03 -18.91 11.49
CA ILE A 439 0.37 -19.67 10.28
C ILE A 439 1.71 -20.40 10.47
N LEU A 440 2.75 -19.70 10.92
CA LEU A 440 4.08 -20.29 11.15
C LEU A 440 4.05 -21.38 12.23
N ARG A 441 3.18 -21.28 13.23
CA ARG A 441 3.01 -22.30 14.28
C ARG A 441 2.46 -23.63 13.77
N GLU A 442 1.82 -23.66 12.61
CA GLU A 442 1.44 -24.91 11.94
C GLU A 442 2.66 -25.66 11.37
N PHE A 443 3.77 -24.95 11.10
CA PHE A 443 5.04 -25.52 10.63
C PHE A 443 6.03 -25.71 11.77
N ASN A 444 6.10 -24.77 12.72
CA ASN A 444 6.93 -24.86 13.91
C ASN A 444 6.11 -24.51 15.17
N PRO A 445 5.55 -25.52 15.86
CA PRO A 445 4.80 -25.31 17.11
C PRO A 445 5.61 -24.67 18.25
N SER A 446 6.95 -24.67 18.16
CA SER A 446 7.87 -24.10 19.15
C SER A 446 8.27 -22.64 18.84
N LEU A 447 7.64 -22.00 17.85
CA LEU A 447 7.88 -20.60 17.50
C LEU A 447 7.80 -19.69 18.75
N GLN A 448 8.73 -18.74 18.87
CA GLN A 448 8.80 -17.80 19.99
C GLN A 448 8.69 -16.35 19.51
N GLY A 449 8.50 -15.42 20.45
CA GLY A 449 8.55 -13.97 20.20
C GLY A 449 7.22 -13.32 19.79
N PHE A 450 6.24 -14.12 19.38
CA PHE A 450 4.89 -13.64 19.06
C PHE A 450 4.21 -12.96 20.25
N SER A 451 3.39 -11.95 19.98
CA SER A 451 2.68 -11.20 21.02
C SER A 451 1.33 -11.82 21.37
N VAL A 452 0.85 -11.62 22.61
CA VAL A 452 -0.42 -12.17 23.12
C VAL A 452 -1.19 -11.13 23.93
N GLY A 453 -2.52 -11.26 23.93
CA GLY A 453 -3.43 -10.41 24.68
C GLY A 453 -3.32 -8.94 24.30
N THR A 454 -3.52 -8.06 25.28
CA THR A 454 -3.52 -6.61 25.12
C THR A 454 -2.37 -5.95 25.87
N GLY A 455 -1.83 -4.86 25.34
CA GLY A 455 -0.75 -4.13 26.01
C GLY A 455 0.04 -3.17 25.12
N LYS A 456 0.85 -2.33 25.76
CA LYS A 456 1.80 -1.44 25.09
C LYS A 456 3.10 -2.20 24.78
N GLN A 457 4.04 -1.60 24.05
CA GLN A 457 5.30 -2.22 23.63
C GLN A 457 6.18 -2.74 24.79
N ASN A 458 6.02 -2.18 25.99
CA ASN A 458 6.74 -2.61 27.20
C ASN A 458 5.93 -3.59 28.07
N SER A 459 4.71 -3.93 27.68
CA SER A 459 3.88 -4.89 28.41
C SER A 459 4.45 -6.31 28.25
N PRO A 460 4.38 -7.19 29.26
CA PRO A 460 4.91 -8.55 29.15
C PRO A 460 4.36 -9.35 27.96
N GLY A 461 3.08 -9.15 27.61
CA GLY A 461 2.44 -9.81 26.46
C GLY A 461 2.86 -9.27 25.09
N ALA A 462 3.59 -8.15 25.01
CA ALA A 462 4.07 -7.62 23.74
C ALA A 462 5.24 -8.44 23.17
N PHE A 463 6.01 -9.14 24.01
CA PHE A 463 7.18 -9.92 23.60
C PHE A 463 8.07 -9.16 22.59
N LEU A 464 8.17 -9.61 21.34
CA LEU A 464 8.99 -8.97 20.30
C LEU A 464 8.19 -8.06 19.34
N ASN A 465 6.91 -7.77 19.63
CA ASN A 465 6.16 -6.73 18.95
C ASN A 465 6.50 -5.36 19.55
N GLN A 466 7.45 -4.67 18.92
CA GLN A 466 7.95 -3.37 19.37
C GLN A 466 7.32 -2.17 18.65
N ALA A 467 6.25 -2.42 17.89
CA ALA A 467 5.48 -1.35 17.25
C ALA A 467 4.83 -0.41 18.26
N VAL A 468 4.76 0.88 17.94
CA VAL A 468 4.26 1.93 18.83
C VAL A 468 3.16 2.72 18.14
N ALA A 469 1.99 2.80 18.78
CA ALA A 469 0.86 3.54 18.24
C ALA A 469 1.22 5.02 18.01
N GLY A 470 0.97 5.51 16.78
CA GLY A 470 1.28 6.87 16.37
C GLY A 470 2.74 7.11 15.94
N SER A 471 3.57 6.06 15.86
CA SER A 471 4.95 6.21 15.41
C SER A 471 5.07 6.57 13.93
N LEU A 472 6.16 7.28 13.64
CA LEU A 472 6.62 7.70 12.32
C LEU A 472 7.86 6.88 11.90
N ALA A 473 8.27 6.99 10.64
CA ALA A 473 9.47 6.32 10.15
C ALA A 473 10.74 6.67 10.96
N GLU A 474 10.84 7.91 11.45
CA GLU A 474 11.97 8.38 12.28
C GLU A 474 12.11 7.69 13.64
N ASP A 475 11.04 7.06 14.14
CA ASP A 475 11.04 6.33 15.41
C ASP A 475 11.55 4.89 15.27
N LEU A 476 11.58 4.35 14.05
CA LEU A 476 11.96 2.95 13.79
C LEU A 476 13.35 2.57 14.34
N PRO A 477 14.39 3.42 14.29
CA PRO A 477 15.69 3.07 14.86
C PRO A 477 15.64 2.74 16.35
N ASP A 478 14.79 3.43 17.13
CA ASP A 478 14.65 3.16 18.56
C ASP A 478 13.83 1.89 18.84
N GLN A 479 12.83 1.59 17.99
CA GLN A 479 12.14 0.31 18.04
C GLN A 479 13.09 -0.85 17.70
N ALA A 480 13.94 -0.69 16.68
CA ALA A 480 14.94 -1.68 16.27
C ALA A 480 15.94 -1.98 17.38
N ARG A 481 16.52 -0.96 18.03
CA ARG A 481 17.41 -1.15 19.18
C ARG A 481 16.74 -1.94 20.30
N ARG A 482 15.52 -1.55 20.67
CA ARG A 482 14.76 -2.23 21.73
C ARG A 482 14.48 -3.69 21.38
N LEU A 483 14.12 -3.98 20.13
CA LEU A 483 13.91 -5.34 19.65
C LEU A 483 15.20 -6.17 19.76
N VAL A 484 16.34 -5.61 19.35
CA VAL A 484 17.65 -6.28 19.46
C VAL A 484 18.01 -6.56 20.93
N ASP A 485 17.84 -5.59 21.82
CA ASP A 485 18.13 -5.74 23.25
C ASP A 485 17.24 -6.82 23.90
N LEU A 486 15.96 -6.85 23.54
CA LEU A 486 15.03 -7.88 24.02
C LEU A 486 15.45 -9.27 23.54
N MET A 487 15.80 -9.43 22.27
CA MET A 487 16.26 -10.72 21.73
C MET A 487 17.57 -11.19 22.36
N LYS A 488 18.51 -10.28 22.68
CA LYS A 488 19.76 -10.62 23.35
C LYS A 488 19.57 -11.00 24.82
N ASN A 489 18.60 -10.40 25.50
CA ASN A 489 18.35 -10.61 26.92
C ASN A 489 17.37 -11.76 27.23
N ASP A 490 16.63 -12.25 26.24
CA ASP A 490 15.72 -13.38 26.42
C ASP A 490 16.48 -14.71 26.36
N THR A 491 16.61 -15.38 27.51
CA THR A 491 17.32 -16.66 27.62
C THR A 491 16.69 -17.80 26.83
N ARG A 492 15.45 -17.64 26.35
CA ARG A 492 14.76 -18.63 25.53
C ARG A 492 15.13 -18.54 24.04
N ILE A 493 15.74 -17.42 23.64
CA ILE A 493 16.20 -17.17 22.27
C ILE A 493 17.71 -17.41 22.22
N ARG A 494 18.15 -18.36 21.39
CA ARG A 494 19.56 -18.52 21.07
C ARG A 494 19.92 -17.48 20.02
N PHE A 495 20.26 -16.28 20.48
CA PHE A 495 20.41 -15.11 19.64
C PHE A 495 21.31 -15.34 18.41
N GLN A 496 22.39 -16.13 18.53
CA GLN A 496 23.31 -16.43 17.42
C GLN A 496 22.86 -17.58 16.50
N GLU A 497 22.02 -18.50 16.98
CA GLU A 497 21.74 -19.77 16.30
C GLU A 497 20.32 -19.83 15.71
N ASP A 498 19.35 -19.24 16.39
CA ASP A 498 17.96 -19.32 15.97
C ASP A 498 17.70 -18.48 14.71
N TRP A 499 16.86 -18.92 13.79
CA TRP A 499 16.41 -18.08 12.68
C TRP A 499 15.29 -17.14 13.14
N LYS A 500 15.41 -15.85 12.81
CA LYS A 500 14.41 -14.83 13.14
C LYS A 500 13.69 -14.34 11.88
N LEU A 501 12.40 -14.07 12.03
CA LEU A 501 11.59 -13.37 11.04
C LEU A 501 11.10 -12.05 11.65
N ILE A 502 11.47 -10.91 11.04
CA ILE A 502 11.07 -9.59 11.53
C ILE A 502 10.22 -8.90 10.48
N THR A 503 9.02 -8.46 10.86
CA THR A 503 8.14 -7.68 9.98
C THR A 503 8.19 -6.20 10.32
N LEU A 504 8.52 -5.36 9.34
CA LEU A 504 8.56 -3.90 9.45
C LEU A 504 7.48 -3.29 8.57
N PHE A 505 6.58 -2.53 9.17
CA PHE A 505 5.51 -1.80 8.45
C PHE A 505 5.29 -0.42 9.10
N ILE A 506 5.46 0.66 8.33
CA ILE A 506 5.37 2.04 8.79
C ILE A 506 4.90 2.97 7.65
N GLY A 507 4.50 4.19 7.97
CA GLY A 507 4.35 5.29 7.01
C GLY A 507 2.95 5.89 6.91
N GLY A 508 1.95 5.24 7.51
CA GLY A 508 0.59 5.79 7.55
C GLY A 508 0.54 7.16 8.23
N ASN A 509 1.17 7.29 9.41
CA ASN A 509 1.24 8.57 10.13
C ASN A 509 2.04 9.63 9.37
N ASP A 510 3.16 9.24 8.74
CA ASP A 510 3.99 10.15 7.93
C ASP A 510 3.18 10.76 6.76
N LEU A 511 2.39 9.94 6.06
CA LEU A 511 1.53 10.40 4.97
C LEU A 511 0.33 11.22 5.49
N CYS A 512 -0.25 10.82 6.62
CA CYS A 512 -1.35 11.52 7.27
C CYS A 512 -0.98 12.95 7.73
N ASP A 513 0.29 13.21 7.99
CA ASP A 513 0.83 14.51 8.41
C ASP A 513 1.71 15.21 7.37
N PHE A 514 1.95 14.61 6.20
CA PHE A 514 2.83 15.13 5.14
C PHE A 514 2.57 16.60 4.81
N CYS A 515 1.30 16.98 4.66
CA CYS A 515 0.88 18.33 4.29
C CYS A 515 1.17 19.41 5.35
N ASN A 516 1.48 19.02 6.59
CA ASN A 516 1.84 19.95 7.66
C ASN A 516 3.34 20.29 7.65
N ASP A 517 4.20 19.35 7.25
CA ASP A 517 5.64 19.55 7.10
C ASP A 517 6.21 18.67 5.96
N PRO A 518 6.08 19.11 4.70
CA PRO A 518 6.53 18.35 3.54
C PRO A 518 8.04 18.04 3.53
N ALA A 519 8.83 18.80 4.27
CA ALA A 519 10.27 18.60 4.37
C ALA A 519 10.60 17.46 5.35
N ARG A 520 10.02 17.48 6.55
CA ARG A 520 10.17 16.41 7.55
C ARG A 520 9.70 15.08 7.00
N TYR A 521 8.50 15.05 6.40
CA TYR A 521 7.87 13.87 5.82
C TYR A 521 8.19 13.69 4.32
N SER A 522 9.36 14.15 3.87
CA SER A 522 9.76 13.94 2.47
C SER A 522 10.04 12.46 2.19
N PRO A 523 9.81 11.97 0.95
CA PRO A 523 10.16 10.59 0.57
C PRO A 523 11.61 10.21 0.88
N GLN A 524 12.53 11.18 0.77
CA GLN A 524 13.94 10.98 1.08
C GLN A 524 14.16 10.72 2.58
N ASN A 525 13.55 11.52 3.46
CA ASN A 525 13.65 11.32 4.90
C ASN A 525 12.97 10.02 5.34
N PHE A 526 11.80 9.73 4.79
CA PHE A 526 11.07 8.48 5.04
C PHE A 526 11.96 7.26 4.75
N THR A 527 12.48 7.17 3.53
CA THR A 527 13.36 6.06 3.10
C THR A 527 14.66 6.02 3.91
N ALA A 528 15.27 7.17 4.21
CA ALA A 528 16.49 7.23 5.01
C ALA A 528 16.28 6.72 6.45
N ASN A 529 15.14 7.03 7.06
CA ASN A 529 14.81 6.59 8.42
C ASN A 529 14.54 5.08 8.48
N ILE A 530 13.85 4.51 7.49
CA ILE A 530 13.74 3.05 7.33
C ILE A 530 15.13 2.42 7.19
N GLY A 531 15.99 3.02 6.34
CA GLY A 531 17.36 2.57 6.15
C GLY A 531 18.16 2.49 7.46
N ARG A 532 18.04 3.49 8.34
CA ARG A 532 18.72 3.48 9.66
C ARG A 532 18.26 2.33 10.56
N ALA A 533 16.99 1.96 10.52
CA ALA A 533 16.49 0.84 11.31
C ALA A 533 16.98 -0.51 10.75
N LEU A 534 16.97 -0.66 9.42
CA LEU A 534 17.52 -1.82 8.73
C LEU A 534 19.03 -1.96 8.94
N ASP A 535 19.77 -0.85 8.97
CA ASP A 535 21.21 -0.84 9.26
C ASP A 535 21.52 -1.42 10.66
N ILE A 536 20.71 -1.09 11.67
CA ILE A 536 20.85 -1.65 13.03
C ILE A 536 20.62 -3.16 13.00
N LEU A 537 19.54 -3.62 12.35
CA LEU A 537 19.26 -5.05 12.22
C LEU A 537 20.38 -5.78 11.46
N HIS A 538 20.84 -5.23 10.35
CA HIS A 538 21.92 -5.80 9.54
C HIS A 538 23.25 -5.83 10.30
N ALA A 539 23.55 -4.82 11.12
CA ALA A 539 24.78 -4.80 11.89
C ALA A 539 24.77 -5.80 13.06
N GLU A 540 23.63 -5.99 13.72
CA GLU A 540 23.59 -6.64 15.04
C GLU A 540 22.88 -8.00 15.10
N VAL A 541 21.96 -8.27 14.17
CA VAL A 541 21.12 -9.48 14.20
C VAL A 541 21.66 -10.51 13.20
N PRO A 542 22.13 -11.67 13.67
CA PRO A 542 22.48 -12.80 12.80
C PRO A 542 21.23 -13.61 12.46
N ARG A 543 21.30 -14.38 11.37
CA ARG A 543 20.26 -15.35 10.95
C ARG A 543 18.86 -14.75 10.93
N VAL A 544 18.61 -13.77 10.06
CA VAL A 544 17.31 -13.08 10.02
C VAL A 544 16.81 -12.82 8.61
N PHE A 545 15.53 -13.08 8.42
CA PHE A 545 14.73 -12.67 7.29
C PHE A 545 13.89 -11.45 7.70
N VAL A 546 14.01 -10.34 6.98
CA VAL A 546 13.21 -9.13 7.26
C VAL A 546 12.14 -8.96 6.17
N ASN A 547 10.87 -8.98 6.56
CA ASN A 547 9.76 -8.52 5.73
C ASN A 547 9.68 -6.99 5.82
N LEU A 548 9.94 -6.29 4.71
CA LEU A 548 9.70 -4.85 4.60
C LEU A 548 8.42 -4.61 3.81
N VAL A 549 7.32 -4.31 4.51
CA VAL A 549 6.01 -4.17 3.87
C VAL A 549 5.81 -2.74 3.39
N LYS A 550 5.43 -2.57 2.11
CA LYS A 550 5.16 -1.25 1.54
C LYS A 550 3.98 -0.59 2.26
N VAL A 551 4.06 0.74 2.40
CA VAL A 551 2.94 1.54 2.92
C VAL A 551 1.74 1.45 1.98
N LEU A 552 0.54 1.33 2.56
CA LEU A 552 -0.72 1.27 1.81
C LEU A 552 -1.03 2.57 1.07
N GLU A 553 -1.82 2.48 0.00
CA GLU A 553 -2.46 3.66 -0.61
C GLU A 553 -3.55 4.21 0.33
N ILE A 554 -3.33 5.37 0.94
CA ILE A 554 -4.24 5.90 1.98
C ILE A 554 -5.43 6.71 1.45
N VAL A 555 -5.48 7.02 0.15
CA VAL A 555 -6.50 7.90 -0.43
C VAL A 555 -7.88 7.23 -0.48
N SER A 556 -7.93 5.91 -0.58
CA SER A 556 -9.17 5.11 -0.55
C SER A 556 -9.98 5.31 0.75
N LEU A 557 -9.33 5.70 1.86
CA LEU A 557 -10.01 6.04 3.12
C LEU A 557 -11.05 7.16 2.98
N ARG A 558 -10.94 8.02 1.96
CA ARG A 558 -11.94 9.07 1.66
C ARG A 558 -13.32 8.48 1.39
N GLU A 559 -13.39 7.25 0.87
CA GLU A 559 -14.64 6.61 0.49
C GLU A 559 -15.55 6.31 1.69
N LEU A 560 -14.97 5.84 2.80
CA LEU A 560 -15.69 5.62 4.07
C LEU A 560 -16.32 6.90 4.63
N TYR A 561 -15.75 8.05 4.27
CA TYR A 561 -16.17 9.35 4.76
C TYR A 561 -17.23 10.02 3.88
N LYS A 562 -17.07 9.93 2.55
CA LYS A 562 -17.91 10.64 1.56
C LYS A 562 -19.34 10.11 1.47
N ASP A 563 -19.56 8.81 1.64
CA ASP A 563 -20.91 8.25 1.59
C ASP A 563 -21.59 8.37 2.97
N ASN A 564 -22.61 9.22 3.05
CA ASN A 564 -23.35 9.46 4.29
C ASN A 564 -24.16 8.24 4.77
N ARG A 565 -24.28 7.19 3.96
CA ARG A 565 -24.90 5.92 4.33
C ARG A 565 -23.96 5.01 5.14
N VAL A 566 -22.65 5.28 5.11
CA VAL A 566 -21.65 4.54 5.91
C VAL A 566 -21.52 5.19 7.28
N SER A 567 -21.65 4.38 8.33
CA SER A 567 -21.57 4.85 9.72
C SER A 567 -20.13 4.84 10.22
N CYS A 568 -19.47 5.99 10.14
CA CYS A 568 -18.10 6.20 10.63
C CYS A 568 -17.97 7.48 11.46
N PRO A 569 -17.10 7.51 12.49
CA PRO A 569 -16.86 8.71 13.28
C PRO A 569 -15.95 9.69 12.53
N ARG A 570 -16.58 10.51 11.69
CA ARG A 570 -15.95 11.51 10.81
C ARG A 570 -14.86 12.37 11.47
N LEU A 571 -15.13 12.81 12.71
CA LEU A 571 -14.20 13.61 13.52
C LEU A 571 -12.84 12.91 13.71
N ILE A 572 -12.85 11.60 13.93
CA ILE A 572 -11.66 10.83 14.31
C ILE A 572 -10.72 10.74 13.12
N LEU A 573 -11.20 10.25 11.97
CA LEU A 573 -10.39 10.16 10.75
C LEU A 573 -9.85 11.52 10.31
N ARG A 574 -10.69 12.57 10.34
CA ARG A 574 -10.28 13.95 10.01
C ARG A 574 -9.16 14.45 10.90
N SER A 575 -9.22 14.08 12.18
CA SER A 575 -8.20 14.47 13.13
C SER A 575 -6.95 13.60 13.04
N LEU A 576 -7.02 12.31 12.72
CA LEU A 576 -5.86 11.42 12.64
C LEU A 576 -5.13 11.53 11.31
N CYS A 577 -5.86 11.72 10.21
CA CYS A 577 -5.33 11.75 8.86
C CYS A 577 -5.82 12.98 8.07
N PRO A 578 -5.46 14.21 8.51
CA PRO A 578 -5.99 15.44 7.93
C PRO A 578 -5.63 15.61 6.45
N CYS A 579 -4.43 15.20 6.01
CA CYS A 579 -4.03 15.37 4.61
C CYS A 579 -4.91 14.57 3.64
N VAL A 580 -5.47 13.45 4.08
CA VAL A 580 -6.40 12.64 3.27
C VAL A 580 -7.77 13.31 3.12
N LEU A 581 -8.25 14.08 4.11
CA LEU A 581 -9.63 14.62 4.10
C LEU A 581 -9.73 16.14 3.88
N LYS A 582 -8.67 16.93 4.18
CA LYS A 582 -8.68 18.41 4.10
C LYS A 582 -8.87 18.92 2.68
N PHE A 583 -8.34 18.19 1.69
CA PHE A 583 -8.29 18.64 0.31
C PHE A 583 -9.55 18.26 -0.49
N ALA A 584 -9.94 19.15 -1.40
CA ALA A 584 -11.05 18.92 -2.32
C ALA A 584 -10.68 17.84 -3.35
N ASP A 585 -11.70 17.20 -3.93
CA ASP A 585 -11.48 16.26 -5.04
C ASP A 585 -10.81 16.95 -6.22
N ASN A 586 -9.88 16.24 -6.87
CA ASN A 586 -9.08 16.73 -7.99
C ASN A 586 -8.24 17.99 -7.69
N SER A 587 -7.97 18.28 -6.41
CA SER A 587 -7.06 19.36 -6.03
C SER A 587 -5.59 18.97 -6.24
N THR A 588 -4.76 19.96 -6.50
CA THR A 588 -3.31 19.79 -6.65
C THR A 588 -2.67 19.16 -5.41
N GLU A 589 -3.15 19.52 -4.23
CA GLU A 589 -2.67 19.04 -2.94
C GLU A 589 -2.98 17.56 -2.74
N LEU A 590 -4.17 17.10 -3.17
CA LEU A 590 -4.53 15.68 -3.13
C LEU A 590 -3.70 14.88 -4.13
N THR A 591 -3.46 15.40 -5.34
CA THR A 591 -2.56 14.78 -6.32
C THR A 591 -1.14 14.67 -5.78
N THR A 592 -0.63 15.70 -5.10
CA THR A 592 0.68 15.65 -4.44
C THR A 592 0.75 14.57 -3.36
N LEU A 593 -0.31 14.39 -2.55
CA LEU A 593 -0.36 13.30 -1.57
C LEU A 593 -0.26 11.92 -2.22
N ILE A 594 -0.97 11.70 -3.33
CA ILE A 594 -0.91 10.45 -4.11
C ILE A 594 0.52 10.21 -4.62
N GLU A 595 1.14 11.24 -5.22
CA GLU A 595 2.53 11.15 -5.71
C GLU A 595 3.53 10.86 -4.58
N VAL A 596 3.33 11.42 -3.39
CA VAL A 596 4.20 11.17 -2.23
C VAL A 596 4.03 9.75 -1.71
N ASN A 597 2.80 9.24 -1.66
CA ASN A 597 2.53 7.84 -1.31
C ASN A 597 3.24 6.88 -2.28
N GLN A 598 3.18 7.16 -3.59
CA GLN A 598 3.90 6.38 -4.61
C GLN A 598 5.42 6.48 -4.42
N LYS A 599 5.96 7.68 -4.18
CA LYS A 599 7.40 7.85 -3.91
C LYS A 599 7.88 7.16 -2.64
N TYR A 600 7.02 7.02 -1.61
CA TYR A 600 7.33 6.22 -0.43
C TYR A 600 7.45 4.73 -0.80
N GLN A 601 6.52 4.22 -1.60
CA GLN A 601 6.52 2.84 -2.09
C GLN A 601 7.73 2.55 -2.99
N GLU A 602 8.05 3.47 -3.91
CA GLU A 602 9.24 3.43 -4.79
C GLU A 602 10.53 3.47 -3.97
N GLY A 603 10.70 4.45 -3.08
CA GLY A 603 11.89 4.59 -2.25
C GLY A 603 12.14 3.39 -1.33
N THR A 604 11.08 2.79 -0.79
CA THR A 604 11.16 1.53 -0.02
C THR A 604 11.67 0.38 -0.88
N HIS A 605 11.23 0.30 -2.14
CA HIS A 605 11.67 -0.72 -3.07
C HIS A 605 13.13 -0.51 -3.49
N GLU A 606 13.48 0.69 -3.94
CA GLU A 606 14.84 1.07 -4.35
C GLU A 606 15.87 0.87 -3.24
N LEU A 607 15.50 1.16 -1.99
CA LEU A 607 16.38 0.96 -0.83
C LEU A 607 16.84 -0.51 -0.72
N VAL A 608 15.97 -1.46 -1.00
CA VAL A 608 16.28 -2.89 -0.94
C VAL A 608 16.96 -3.37 -2.22
N GLU A 609 16.44 -2.98 -3.40
CA GLU A 609 17.01 -3.32 -4.73
C GLU A 609 18.45 -2.81 -4.91
N SER A 610 18.87 -1.81 -4.13
CA SER A 610 20.26 -1.32 -4.13
C SER A 610 21.30 -2.39 -3.79
N GLY A 611 20.89 -3.57 -3.29
CA GLY A 611 21.79 -4.65 -2.88
C GLY A 611 22.47 -4.41 -1.53
N ARG A 612 22.07 -3.35 -0.81
CA ARG A 612 22.69 -2.91 0.45
C ARG A 612 22.69 -3.96 1.56
N TYR A 613 21.69 -4.86 1.60
CA TYR A 613 21.46 -5.76 2.72
C TYR A 613 21.76 -7.24 2.45
N ASP A 614 21.84 -7.67 1.18
CA ASP A 614 22.18 -9.06 0.82
C ASP A 614 23.70 -9.31 0.79
N THR A 615 24.42 -8.69 1.73
CA THR A 615 25.90 -8.76 1.83
C THR A 615 26.38 -9.93 2.69
N ARG A 616 25.47 -10.64 3.36
CA ARG A 616 25.73 -11.82 4.19
C ARG A 616 24.80 -12.96 3.79
N GLU A 617 25.26 -14.20 3.98
CA GLU A 617 24.42 -15.37 3.71
C GLU A 617 23.28 -15.54 4.73
N ASP A 618 23.40 -14.96 5.92
CA ASP A 618 22.46 -15.13 7.02
C ASP A 618 21.52 -13.94 7.25
N PHE A 619 21.46 -12.99 6.30
CA PHE A 619 20.61 -11.82 6.40
C PHE A 619 20.03 -11.44 5.04
N THR A 620 18.74 -11.15 5.00
CA THR A 620 18.09 -10.56 3.82
C THR A 620 16.95 -9.62 4.23
N VAL A 621 16.67 -8.64 3.38
CA VAL A 621 15.46 -7.82 3.46
C VAL A 621 14.67 -8.06 2.18
N VAL A 622 13.40 -8.44 2.32
CA VAL A 622 12.52 -8.70 1.18
C VAL A 622 11.34 -7.74 1.25
N VAL A 623 11.11 -7.01 0.16
CA VAL A 623 9.96 -6.11 0.02
C VAL A 623 8.69 -6.93 -0.20
N GLN A 624 7.64 -6.62 0.57
CA GLN A 624 6.32 -7.25 0.45
C GLN A 624 5.31 -6.21 -0.04
N PRO A 625 5.02 -6.15 -1.36
CA PRO A 625 4.19 -5.10 -1.95
C PRO A 625 2.68 -5.35 -1.87
N PHE A 626 2.19 -6.35 -1.15
CA PHE A 626 0.75 -6.71 -1.13
C PHE A 626 -0.21 -5.58 -0.70
N PHE A 627 0.28 -4.50 -0.08
CA PHE A 627 -0.48 -3.29 0.26
C PHE A 627 -0.31 -2.15 -0.75
N GLU A 628 0.45 -2.33 -1.82
CA GLU A 628 0.75 -1.27 -2.78
C GLU A 628 -0.52 -0.75 -3.47
N GLU A 629 -1.40 -1.66 -3.87
CA GLU A 629 -2.70 -1.37 -4.48
C GLU A 629 -3.82 -2.08 -3.67
N VAL A 630 -4.64 -1.33 -2.95
CA VAL A 630 -5.70 -1.90 -2.09
C VAL A 630 -7.03 -1.20 -2.35
N ASP A 631 -8.00 -1.96 -2.86
CA ASP A 631 -9.36 -1.46 -3.06
C ASP A 631 -10.12 -1.37 -1.74
N MET A 632 -10.98 -0.36 -1.63
CA MET A 632 -11.93 -0.24 -0.51
C MET A 632 -12.94 -1.41 -0.58
N PRO A 633 -12.98 -2.30 0.43
CA PRO A 633 -13.94 -3.41 0.44
C PRO A 633 -15.38 -2.88 0.37
N ARG A 634 -16.25 -3.59 -0.34
CA ARG A 634 -17.66 -3.23 -0.52
C ARG A 634 -18.61 -4.23 0.11
N THR A 635 -19.72 -3.71 0.60
CA THR A 635 -20.90 -4.51 0.96
C THR A 635 -21.61 -4.99 -0.31
N PRO A 636 -22.55 -5.96 -0.21
CA PRO A 636 -23.38 -6.36 -1.35
C PRO A 636 -24.19 -5.22 -2.00
N ASP A 637 -24.41 -4.13 -1.27
CA ASP A 637 -25.10 -2.92 -1.76
C ASP A 637 -24.14 -1.93 -2.47
N GLY A 638 -22.85 -2.28 -2.60
CA GLY A 638 -21.82 -1.45 -3.21
C GLY A 638 -21.29 -0.32 -2.33
N LEU A 639 -21.59 -0.33 -1.02
CA LEU A 639 -21.09 0.67 -0.07
C LEU A 639 -19.72 0.25 0.48
N PRO A 640 -18.83 1.18 0.86
CA PRO A 640 -17.66 0.85 1.68
C PRO A 640 -18.05 0.01 2.91
N ASP A 641 -17.41 -1.14 3.07
CA ASP A 641 -17.66 -2.08 4.16
C ASP A 641 -16.81 -1.72 5.38
N ASN A 642 -17.43 -1.02 6.33
CA ASN A 642 -16.77 -0.62 7.57
C ASN A 642 -16.48 -1.78 8.55
N SER A 643 -16.89 -3.03 8.25
CA SER A 643 -16.56 -4.20 9.07
C SER A 643 -15.08 -4.61 9.03
N PHE A 644 -14.34 -4.15 8.01
CA PHE A 644 -12.88 -4.32 7.90
C PHE A 644 -12.10 -3.36 8.80
N PHE A 645 -12.77 -2.41 9.45
CA PHE A 645 -12.13 -1.41 10.29
C PHE A 645 -12.60 -1.52 11.74
N ALA A 646 -11.74 -1.12 12.66
CA ALA A 646 -12.11 -0.88 14.05
C ALA A 646 -13.20 0.22 14.12
N PRO A 647 -13.87 0.43 15.27
CA PRO A 647 -14.97 1.40 15.38
C PRO A 647 -14.64 2.84 14.99
N ASP A 648 -13.36 3.20 14.87
CA ASP A 648 -12.91 4.51 14.37
C ASP A 648 -12.92 4.66 12.84
N CYS A 649 -13.18 3.58 12.11
CA CYS A 649 -13.07 3.49 10.65
C CYS A 649 -11.70 3.92 10.10
N PHE A 650 -10.63 3.65 10.85
CA PHE A 650 -9.26 3.96 10.44
C PHE A 650 -8.33 2.78 10.70
N HIS A 651 -8.29 2.25 11.93
CA HIS A 651 -7.50 1.06 12.22
C HIS A 651 -8.18 -0.20 11.69
N PHE A 652 -7.41 -1.26 11.47
CA PHE A 652 -7.94 -2.55 11.02
C PHE A 652 -8.75 -3.24 12.12
N SER A 653 -9.86 -3.87 11.73
CA SER A 653 -10.52 -4.86 12.58
C SER A 653 -9.75 -6.19 12.56
N GLN A 654 -10.14 -7.13 13.42
CA GLN A 654 -9.63 -8.51 13.39
C GLN A 654 -9.74 -9.14 11.99
N LYS A 655 -10.81 -8.83 11.24
CA LYS A 655 -11.02 -9.29 9.86
C LYS A 655 -9.91 -8.79 8.93
N ALA A 656 -9.67 -7.49 8.86
CA ALA A 656 -8.60 -6.94 8.02
C ALA A 656 -7.21 -7.42 8.46
N HIS A 657 -6.98 -7.62 9.76
CA HIS A 657 -5.75 -8.26 10.24
C HIS A 657 -5.58 -9.69 9.71
N GLY A 658 -6.64 -10.50 9.71
CA GLY A 658 -6.64 -11.84 9.15
C GLY A 658 -6.28 -11.87 7.66
N HIS A 659 -6.92 -11.01 6.86
CA HIS A 659 -6.61 -10.92 5.44
C HIS A 659 -5.18 -10.39 5.18
N ALA A 660 -4.72 -9.40 5.95
CA ALA A 660 -3.35 -8.89 5.82
C ALA A 660 -2.30 -9.96 6.15
N ALA A 661 -2.58 -10.82 7.14
CA ALA A 661 -1.71 -11.95 7.47
C ALA A 661 -1.66 -12.98 6.33
N SER A 662 -2.80 -13.34 5.74
CA SER A 662 -2.87 -14.25 4.60
C SER A 662 -2.18 -13.67 3.35
N ALA A 663 -2.34 -12.36 3.10
CA ALA A 663 -1.67 -11.67 2.00
C ALA A 663 -0.15 -11.65 2.20
N LEU A 664 0.34 -11.30 3.39
CA LEU A 664 1.77 -11.34 3.72
C LEU A 664 2.33 -12.75 3.54
N TRP A 665 1.65 -13.76 4.05
CA TRP A 665 2.07 -15.16 3.91
C TRP A 665 2.22 -15.55 2.44
N ARG A 666 1.23 -15.25 1.59
CA ARG A 666 1.32 -15.50 0.16
C ARG A 666 2.51 -14.78 -0.46
N ASN A 667 2.69 -13.49 -0.15
CA ASN A 667 3.76 -12.67 -0.68
C ASN A 667 5.15 -13.18 -0.26
N MET A 668 5.30 -13.77 0.93
CA MET A 668 6.53 -14.41 1.36
C MET A 668 6.90 -15.66 0.56
N LEU A 669 5.91 -16.36 -0.02
CA LEU A 669 6.14 -17.55 -0.85
C LEU A 669 6.33 -17.20 -2.33
N GLU A 670 5.71 -16.13 -2.82
CA GLU A 670 5.83 -15.70 -4.22
C GLU A 670 7.27 -15.27 -4.56
N PRO A 671 7.82 -15.68 -5.73
CA PRO A 671 9.14 -15.25 -6.16
C PRO A 671 9.26 -13.72 -6.21
N VAL A 672 10.37 -13.19 -5.70
CA VAL A 672 10.75 -11.79 -5.87
C VAL A 672 10.71 -11.39 -7.35
N GLY A 673 10.06 -10.26 -7.66
CA GLY A 673 9.77 -9.82 -9.02
C GLY A 673 8.41 -10.28 -9.56
N GLN A 674 7.80 -11.31 -8.95
CA GLN A 674 6.45 -11.83 -9.28
C GLN A 674 5.47 -11.72 -8.10
N LYS A 675 5.86 -11.00 -7.04
CA LYS A 675 5.04 -10.80 -5.85
C LYS A 675 3.76 -10.03 -6.19
N THR A 676 2.64 -10.50 -5.68
CA THR A 676 1.34 -9.84 -5.80
C THR A 676 1.41 -8.45 -5.16
N ARG A 677 1.01 -7.43 -5.93
CA ARG A 677 0.99 -6.00 -5.53
C ARG A 677 -0.43 -5.52 -5.15
N TRP A 678 -1.43 -6.25 -5.62
CA TRP A 678 -2.85 -5.94 -5.45
C TRP A 678 -3.61 -7.08 -4.79
N HIS A 679 -4.42 -6.77 -3.78
CA HIS A 679 -5.34 -7.74 -3.17
C HIS A 679 -6.75 -7.19 -3.04
N ASN A 680 -7.72 -7.97 -3.55
CA ASN A 680 -9.12 -7.76 -3.21
C ASN A 680 -9.45 -8.39 -1.85
N PHE A 681 -9.57 -7.55 -0.82
CA PHE A 681 -9.92 -7.94 0.55
C PHE A 681 -11.37 -8.45 0.71
N GLU A 682 -12.25 -8.27 -0.28
CA GLU A 682 -13.60 -8.85 -0.27
C GLU A 682 -13.59 -10.38 -0.40
N ASN A 683 -12.57 -10.91 -1.06
CA ASN A 683 -12.42 -12.34 -1.30
C ASN A 683 -11.61 -12.99 -0.18
N GLU A 684 -11.97 -14.22 0.20
CA GLU A 684 -11.12 -15.03 1.08
C GLU A 684 -9.75 -15.26 0.41
N ILE A 685 -8.69 -14.88 1.11
CA ILE A 685 -7.32 -15.12 0.66
C ILE A 685 -6.90 -16.51 1.15
N ASN A 686 -7.03 -17.50 0.26
CA ASN A 686 -6.60 -18.86 0.56
C ASN A 686 -5.10 -18.89 0.91
N ILE A 687 -4.80 -19.46 2.08
CA ILE A 687 -3.44 -19.69 2.56
C ILE A 687 -2.86 -20.86 1.76
N THR A 688 -1.83 -20.58 0.97
CA THR A 688 -1.15 -21.57 0.13
C THR A 688 -0.05 -22.27 0.92
N CYS A 689 0.20 -23.54 0.59
CA CYS A 689 1.34 -24.28 1.14
C CYS A 689 2.56 -24.08 0.24
N PRO A 690 3.78 -24.02 0.81
CA PRO A 690 5.00 -24.24 0.04
C PRO A 690 4.92 -25.62 -0.64
N ASP A 691 5.36 -25.71 -1.89
CA ASP A 691 5.43 -26.97 -2.63
C ASP A 691 6.86 -27.54 -2.62
N GLN A 692 7.03 -28.77 -3.08
CA GLN A 692 8.36 -29.42 -3.10
C GLN A 692 9.35 -28.77 -4.08
N ALA A 693 8.86 -28.04 -5.10
CA ALA A 693 9.70 -27.36 -6.07
C ALA A 693 10.18 -26.00 -5.54
N GLN A 694 9.39 -25.33 -4.68
CA GLN A 694 9.70 -24.06 -4.04
C GLN A 694 9.45 -24.14 -2.52
N PRO A 695 10.25 -24.93 -1.77
CA PRO A 695 10.02 -25.16 -0.35
C PRO A 695 10.47 -24.00 0.55
N PHE A 696 11.18 -23.01 0.00
CA PHE A 696 11.82 -21.94 0.75
C PHE A 696 11.03 -20.63 0.70
N LEU A 697 11.20 -19.79 1.72
CA LEU A 697 10.77 -18.40 1.67
C LEU A 697 11.49 -17.68 0.54
N SER A 698 10.75 -16.91 -0.25
CA SER A 698 11.24 -16.26 -1.46
C SER A 698 12.09 -15.02 -1.14
N THR A 699 13.33 -15.04 -1.58
CA THR A 699 14.40 -14.04 -1.43
C THR A 699 15.03 -13.71 -2.78
N TYR A 700 15.75 -12.60 -2.88
CA TYR A 700 16.42 -12.19 -4.11
C TYR A 700 17.33 -13.26 -4.74
N LYS A 701 17.99 -14.11 -3.93
CA LYS A 701 18.92 -15.13 -4.44
C LYS A 701 18.29 -16.48 -4.80
N ASN A 702 17.09 -16.79 -4.30
CA ASN A 702 16.35 -18.02 -4.64
C ASN A 702 15.06 -17.76 -5.43
N SER A 703 14.78 -16.50 -5.77
CA SER A 703 13.64 -16.04 -6.57
C SER A 703 14.03 -15.56 -7.97
N VAL A 704 15.33 -15.43 -8.27
CA VAL A 704 15.76 -15.57 -9.66
C VAL A 704 15.15 -16.89 -10.10
N GLN A 705 14.36 -16.87 -11.18
CA GLN A 705 13.68 -18.04 -11.68
C GLN A 705 14.75 -19.10 -11.91
N ASP A 706 14.95 -19.97 -10.90
CA ASP A 706 16.11 -20.86 -10.82
C ASP A 706 15.85 -21.91 -11.89
N HIS A 707 16.36 -21.62 -13.08
CA HIS A 707 16.42 -22.55 -14.18
C HIS A 707 17.57 -23.54 -13.99
N GLY A 708 18.09 -23.63 -12.78
CA GLY A 708 19.03 -24.63 -12.36
C GLY A 708 18.44 -26.03 -12.38
N THR A 709 19.30 -26.98 -12.10
CA THR A 709 19.00 -28.40 -12.10
C THR A 709 19.97 -29.10 -11.17
N TRP A 710 19.73 -30.37 -10.93
CA TRP A 710 20.66 -31.19 -10.18
C TRP A 710 21.11 -32.39 -11.00
N LEU A 711 22.37 -32.78 -10.80
CA LEU A 711 22.99 -33.88 -11.51
C LEU A 711 23.21 -35.10 -10.57
N PRO A 712 22.47 -36.21 -10.76
CA PRO A 712 22.48 -37.36 -9.84
C PRO A 712 23.74 -38.23 -9.84
N CYS A 713 24.80 -37.83 -10.55
CA CYS A 713 25.89 -38.74 -10.88
C CYS A 713 26.76 -39.06 -9.66
N ARG A 714 26.79 -40.35 -9.28
CA ARG A 714 27.68 -40.87 -8.24
C ARG A 714 29.13 -40.98 -8.70
N ASN A 715 29.35 -41.30 -9.98
CA ASN A 715 30.69 -41.37 -10.56
C ASN A 715 30.95 -40.11 -11.39
N ARG A 716 31.87 -39.28 -10.89
CA ARG A 716 32.30 -38.03 -11.54
C ARG A 716 33.81 -38.02 -11.78
N ALA A 717 34.47 -39.17 -11.61
CA ALA A 717 35.91 -39.26 -11.66
C ALA A 717 36.45 -39.08 -13.10
N PRO A 718 37.62 -38.44 -13.28
CA PRO A 718 38.31 -38.41 -14.56
C PRO A 718 38.73 -39.80 -15.02
N SER A 719 39.14 -39.91 -16.28
CA SER A 719 39.74 -41.13 -16.80
C SER A 719 41.01 -41.49 -16.01
N THR A 720 41.30 -42.79 -15.87
CA THR A 720 42.48 -43.28 -15.13
C THR A 720 43.80 -42.80 -15.71
N SER A 721 43.80 -42.48 -17.00
CA SER A 721 44.86 -41.76 -17.71
C SER A 721 44.22 -40.75 -18.68
N PRO A 722 44.86 -39.60 -18.95
CA PRO A 722 44.34 -38.63 -19.92
C PRO A 722 44.07 -39.31 -21.28
N PRO A 723 42.84 -39.22 -21.83
CA PRO A 723 42.51 -39.91 -23.07
C PRO A 723 43.33 -39.33 -24.24
N THR A 724 43.72 -40.20 -25.17
CA THR A 724 44.40 -39.82 -26.41
C THR A 724 43.47 -39.80 -27.62
N SER A 725 42.27 -40.37 -27.47
CA SER A 725 41.24 -40.44 -28.49
C SER A 725 39.94 -39.79 -28.01
N VAL A 726 39.25 -39.09 -28.90
CA VAL A 726 37.96 -38.44 -28.64
C VAL A 726 36.88 -39.47 -28.33
N HIS A 727 37.03 -40.69 -28.85
CA HIS A 727 36.13 -41.82 -28.62
C HIS A 727 36.24 -42.41 -27.20
N ALA A 728 37.25 -42.00 -26.42
CA ALA A 728 37.43 -42.39 -25.02
C ALA A 728 37.23 -41.21 -24.04
N LEU A 729 36.80 -40.05 -24.54
CA LEU A 729 36.68 -38.82 -23.76
C LEU A 729 35.52 -38.90 -22.75
N ARG A 730 35.81 -38.66 -21.46
CA ARG A 730 34.79 -38.52 -20.42
C ARG A 730 34.53 -37.05 -20.09
N PRO A 731 33.36 -36.69 -19.54
CA PRO A 731 33.07 -35.31 -19.15
C PRO A 731 34.12 -34.68 -18.22
N ALA A 732 34.65 -35.46 -17.27
CA ALA A 732 35.70 -35.02 -16.34
C ALA A 732 37.06 -34.77 -17.00
N ASP A 733 37.30 -35.29 -18.21
CA ASP A 733 38.53 -35.06 -18.98
C ASP A 733 38.49 -33.76 -19.78
N VAL A 734 37.30 -33.16 -19.95
CA VAL A 734 37.12 -31.89 -20.67
C VAL A 734 37.68 -30.76 -19.82
N ARG A 735 38.59 -29.97 -20.40
CA ARG A 735 39.27 -28.86 -19.72
C ARG A 735 38.82 -27.50 -20.23
N VAL A 736 38.41 -27.42 -21.49
CA VAL A 736 38.04 -26.17 -22.16
C VAL A 736 36.68 -26.28 -22.82
N VAL A 737 35.83 -25.29 -22.62
CA VAL A 737 34.60 -25.07 -23.40
C VAL A 737 34.73 -23.81 -24.23
N ALA A 738 34.17 -23.84 -25.44
CA ALA A 738 34.11 -22.69 -26.33
C ALA A 738 32.82 -22.71 -27.15
N ALA A 739 32.42 -21.55 -27.67
CA ALA A 739 31.22 -21.46 -28.49
C ALA A 739 31.39 -20.51 -29.70
N LEU A 740 30.72 -20.86 -30.78
CA LEU A 740 30.65 -20.14 -32.05
C LEU A 740 29.19 -20.07 -32.49
N GLY A 741 28.75 -18.92 -33.00
CA GLY A 741 27.37 -18.79 -33.47
C GLY A 741 26.83 -17.37 -33.57
N ASP A 742 25.51 -17.28 -33.49
CA ASP A 742 24.72 -16.05 -33.59
C ASP A 742 24.27 -15.49 -32.23
N SER A 743 23.20 -14.67 -32.23
CA SER A 743 22.64 -14.03 -31.04
C SER A 743 22.12 -15.01 -29.99
N LEU A 744 21.67 -16.22 -30.39
CA LEU A 744 21.23 -17.23 -29.43
C LEU A 744 22.43 -17.74 -28.63
N THR A 745 23.55 -18.00 -29.30
CA THR A 745 24.79 -18.46 -28.63
C THR A 745 25.46 -17.34 -27.82
N ALA A 746 25.33 -16.09 -28.26
CA ALA A 746 25.78 -14.91 -27.51
C ALA A 746 24.90 -14.61 -26.28
N GLY A 747 23.65 -15.08 -26.28
CA GLY A 747 22.70 -14.91 -25.19
C GLY A 747 22.01 -13.55 -25.17
N ASN A 748 21.57 -13.06 -26.32
CA ASN A 748 20.80 -11.83 -26.41
C ASN A 748 19.48 -11.91 -25.62
N GLY A 749 19.28 -10.96 -24.71
CA GLY A 749 18.03 -10.77 -23.97
C GLY A 749 17.62 -11.92 -23.03
N ILE A 750 18.52 -12.85 -22.71
CA ILE A 750 18.19 -14.02 -21.85
C ILE A 750 17.63 -13.58 -20.49
N GLY A 751 18.20 -12.54 -19.90
CA GLY A 751 17.83 -12.00 -18.58
C GLY A 751 16.78 -10.88 -18.63
N SER A 752 16.25 -10.55 -19.81
CA SER A 752 15.34 -9.42 -19.98
C SER A 752 13.96 -9.68 -19.35
N ARG A 753 13.42 -8.66 -18.68
CA ARG A 753 12.07 -8.73 -18.07
C ARG A 753 10.99 -8.66 -19.16
N PRO A 754 9.77 -9.23 -18.96
CA PRO A 754 8.74 -9.36 -19.99
C PRO A 754 8.39 -8.12 -20.83
N ASP A 755 8.63 -6.90 -20.32
CA ASP A 755 8.32 -5.63 -20.99
C ASP A 755 9.56 -4.77 -21.29
N ASP A 756 10.77 -5.31 -21.11
CA ASP A 756 12.05 -4.59 -21.28
C ASP A 756 12.66 -4.85 -22.67
N LEU A 757 11.98 -4.36 -23.71
CA LEU A 757 12.48 -4.43 -25.09
C LEU A 757 13.86 -3.77 -25.30
N PRO A 758 14.22 -2.64 -24.65
CA PRO A 758 15.56 -2.07 -24.76
C PRO A 758 16.69 -3.03 -24.36
N ASP A 759 16.45 -3.89 -23.38
CA ASP A 759 17.45 -4.84 -22.88
C ASP A 759 17.75 -6.01 -23.84
N MET A 760 17.03 -6.12 -24.97
CA MET A 760 17.34 -7.08 -26.02
C MET A 760 18.70 -6.87 -26.70
N ALA A 761 19.25 -5.65 -26.57
CA ALA A 761 20.61 -5.36 -27.03
C ALA A 761 21.69 -5.99 -26.13
N THR A 762 21.33 -6.38 -24.90
CA THR A 762 22.25 -6.95 -23.91
C THR A 762 22.53 -8.42 -24.21
N GLN A 763 23.80 -8.78 -24.29
CA GLN A 763 24.28 -10.15 -24.47
C GLN A 763 24.65 -10.75 -23.12
N TYR A 764 23.73 -11.54 -22.55
CA TYR A 764 23.88 -12.27 -21.29
C TYR A 764 24.71 -13.56 -21.50
N ARG A 765 25.97 -13.38 -21.88
CA ARG A 765 26.88 -14.49 -22.22
C ARG A 765 27.03 -15.51 -21.10
N GLY A 766 27.00 -15.06 -19.85
CA GLY A 766 27.06 -15.93 -18.67
C GLY A 766 25.86 -16.86 -18.49
N LEU A 767 24.73 -16.57 -19.11
CA LEU A 767 23.51 -17.39 -19.09
C LEU A 767 23.31 -18.23 -20.36
N SER A 768 24.20 -18.12 -21.35
CA SER A 768 24.08 -18.86 -22.62
C SER A 768 24.17 -20.37 -22.40
N PHE A 769 23.31 -21.13 -23.09
CA PHE A 769 23.10 -22.56 -22.84
C PHE A 769 24.37 -23.40 -23.09
N SER A 770 25.19 -22.96 -24.04
CA SER A 770 26.36 -23.70 -24.55
C SER A 770 27.68 -23.28 -23.91
N ALA A 771 27.80 -22.03 -23.45
CA ALA A 771 29.06 -21.48 -22.95
C ALA A 771 28.95 -20.58 -21.70
N GLY A 772 27.75 -20.35 -21.15
CA GLY A 772 27.58 -19.54 -19.94
C GLY A 772 28.01 -20.28 -18.66
N GLY A 773 28.65 -19.58 -17.74
CA GLY A 773 29.10 -20.12 -16.45
C GLY A 773 28.70 -19.28 -15.24
N ASP A 774 27.68 -18.42 -15.38
CA ASP A 774 27.12 -17.70 -14.23
C ASP A 774 26.46 -18.68 -13.26
N GLY A 775 26.57 -18.38 -11.97
CA GLY A 775 25.99 -19.20 -10.91
C GLY A 775 26.61 -20.61 -10.79
N SER A 776 25.85 -21.49 -10.17
CA SER A 776 26.10 -22.94 -10.08
C SER A 776 25.08 -23.70 -10.94
N LEU A 777 25.27 -25.00 -11.13
CA LEU A 777 24.26 -25.84 -11.80
C LEU A 777 22.91 -25.79 -11.09
N GLU A 778 22.90 -25.64 -9.76
CA GLU A 778 21.68 -25.55 -8.94
C GLU A 778 20.84 -24.32 -9.25
N ASN A 779 21.43 -23.26 -9.83
CA ASN A 779 20.76 -21.99 -10.11
C ASN A 779 20.63 -21.70 -11.62
N VAL A 780 21.63 -22.09 -12.42
CA VAL A 780 21.73 -21.78 -13.84
C VAL A 780 22.18 -23.02 -14.61
N THR A 781 21.27 -23.64 -15.36
CA THR A 781 21.61 -24.82 -16.18
C THR A 781 22.21 -24.40 -17.52
N THR A 782 23.52 -24.60 -17.64
CA THR A 782 24.30 -24.42 -18.88
C THR A 782 25.27 -25.59 -19.05
N LEU A 783 25.73 -25.85 -20.28
CA LEU A 783 26.68 -26.93 -20.52
C LEU A 783 27.96 -26.79 -19.67
N PRO A 784 28.56 -25.60 -19.50
CA PRO A 784 29.71 -25.44 -18.60
C PRO A 784 29.38 -25.75 -17.14
N ASN A 785 28.22 -25.32 -16.63
CA ASN A 785 27.84 -25.62 -15.25
C ASN A 785 27.59 -27.13 -15.03
N ILE A 786 27.09 -27.84 -16.05
CA ILE A 786 27.00 -29.31 -16.01
C ILE A 786 28.41 -29.94 -15.99
N LEU A 787 29.30 -29.49 -16.87
CA LEU A 787 30.67 -30.02 -16.95
C LEU A 787 31.51 -29.71 -15.70
N ARG A 788 31.26 -28.58 -15.03
CA ARG A 788 31.92 -28.20 -13.77
C ARG A 788 31.62 -29.15 -12.61
N GLU A 789 30.49 -29.87 -12.66
CA GLU A 789 30.20 -30.96 -11.70
C GLU A 789 31.20 -32.12 -11.83
N PHE A 790 31.80 -32.30 -13.00
CA PHE A 790 32.79 -33.34 -13.30
C PHE A 790 34.23 -32.83 -13.23
N ASN A 791 34.48 -31.60 -13.66
CA ASN A 791 35.80 -30.97 -13.62
C ASN A 791 35.69 -29.53 -13.11
N THR A 792 36.01 -29.30 -11.84
CA THR A 792 35.94 -27.98 -11.22
C THR A 792 36.93 -26.98 -11.80
N ASN A 793 37.95 -27.45 -12.52
CA ASN A 793 38.95 -26.59 -13.13
C ASN A 793 38.65 -26.28 -14.61
N LEU A 794 37.42 -26.52 -15.09
CA LEU A 794 36.99 -26.15 -16.43
C LEU A 794 37.27 -24.66 -16.71
N THR A 795 37.71 -24.31 -17.92
CA THR A 795 37.93 -22.92 -18.35
C THR A 795 37.27 -22.64 -19.71
N GLY A 796 37.25 -21.37 -20.12
CA GLY A 796 36.76 -20.91 -21.43
C GLY A 796 35.30 -20.49 -21.47
N TYR A 797 34.51 -20.78 -20.43
CA TYR A 797 33.11 -20.34 -20.33
C TYR A 797 33.00 -18.84 -20.08
N SER A 798 31.92 -18.23 -20.57
CA SER A 798 31.62 -16.81 -20.39
C SER A 798 30.88 -16.53 -19.08
N VAL A 799 31.01 -15.31 -18.54
CA VAL A 799 30.31 -14.85 -17.32
C VAL A 799 29.75 -13.43 -17.50
N GLY A 800 28.64 -13.11 -16.85
CA GLY A 800 27.98 -11.81 -16.94
C GLY A 800 27.54 -11.41 -18.36
N THR A 801 27.50 -10.10 -18.61
CA THR A 801 27.05 -9.48 -19.87
C THR A 801 28.20 -8.86 -20.65
N GLY A 802 28.20 -8.92 -21.98
CA GLY A 802 29.23 -8.24 -22.80
C GLY A 802 29.27 -8.69 -24.25
N ASP A 803 30.09 -8.02 -25.06
CA ASP A 803 30.35 -8.36 -26.47
C ASP A 803 31.39 -9.47 -26.61
N ALA A 804 31.52 -10.06 -27.81
CA ALA A 804 32.47 -11.15 -28.07
C ALA A 804 33.94 -10.77 -27.81
N ASN A 805 34.22 -9.46 -27.84
CA ASN A 805 35.55 -8.91 -27.60
C ASN A 805 35.88 -8.72 -26.12
N ASP A 806 34.87 -8.66 -25.25
CA ASP A 806 35.08 -8.40 -23.83
C ASP A 806 35.79 -9.57 -23.13
N THR A 807 36.47 -9.26 -22.02
CA THR A 807 37.26 -10.25 -21.26
C THR A 807 36.39 -11.34 -20.67
N ASN A 808 35.16 -11.00 -20.26
CA ASN A 808 34.20 -11.94 -19.67
C ASN A 808 33.49 -12.83 -20.70
N ALA A 809 33.68 -12.58 -22.01
CA ALA A 809 33.23 -13.49 -23.06
C ALA A 809 34.13 -14.74 -23.19
N PHE A 810 35.37 -14.69 -22.68
CA PHE A 810 36.36 -15.76 -22.77
C PHE A 810 36.43 -16.39 -24.18
N LEU A 811 35.98 -17.63 -24.34
CA LEU A 811 35.99 -18.38 -25.61
C LEU A 811 34.61 -18.50 -26.27
N ASN A 812 33.60 -17.77 -25.79
CA ASN A 812 32.35 -17.59 -26.51
C ASN A 812 32.52 -16.48 -27.56
N GLN A 813 32.72 -16.86 -28.81
CA GLN A 813 32.95 -15.95 -29.95
C GLN A 813 31.71 -15.75 -30.83
N ALA A 814 30.53 -16.13 -30.33
CA ALA A 814 29.28 -15.87 -31.02
C ALA A 814 28.97 -14.37 -31.09
N VAL A 815 28.43 -13.93 -32.23
CA VAL A 815 28.15 -12.51 -32.53
C VAL A 815 26.69 -12.35 -32.94
N PRO A 816 25.93 -11.41 -32.35
CA PRO A 816 24.55 -11.19 -32.74
C PRO A 816 24.40 -10.84 -34.22
N GLY A 817 23.47 -11.49 -34.91
CA GLY A 817 23.22 -11.30 -36.35
C GLY A 817 24.22 -11.99 -37.28
N ALA A 818 25.18 -12.75 -36.75
CA ALA A 818 26.13 -13.51 -37.56
C ALA A 818 25.44 -14.56 -38.42
N LYS A 819 25.96 -14.75 -39.63
CA LYS A 819 25.52 -15.75 -40.61
C LYS A 819 26.60 -16.80 -40.81
N ALA A 820 26.30 -17.82 -41.62
CA ALA A 820 27.28 -18.87 -41.90
C ALA A 820 28.60 -18.33 -42.47
N GLU A 821 28.56 -17.27 -43.29
CA GLU A 821 29.75 -16.62 -43.86
C GLU A 821 30.70 -16.01 -42.81
N ASP A 822 30.17 -15.62 -41.65
CA ASP A 822 30.95 -15.03 -40.56
C ASP A 822 31.69 -16.08 -39.72
N LEU A 823 31.28 -17.36 -39.77
CA LEU A 823 31.84 -18.41 -38.92
C LEU A 823 33.36 -18.56 -39.07
N LEU A 824 33.88 -18.42 -40.30
CA LEU A 824 35.32 -18.54 -40.54
C LEU A 824 36.11 -17.52 -39.71
N SER A 825 35.61 -16.28 -39.61
CA SER A 825 36.23 -15.23 -38.80
C SER A 825 36.15 -15.54 -37.30
N GLN A 826 35.00 -16.05 -36.82
CA GLN A 826 34.84 -16.44 -35.42
C GLN A 826 35.81 -17.58 -35.05
N VAL A 827 35.99 -18.57 -35.93
CA VAL A 827 36.95 -19.67 -35.73
C VAL A 827 38.39 -19.14 -35.66
N GLN A 828 38.78 -18.23 -36.55
CA GLN A 828 40.12 -17.65 -36.54
C GLN A 828 40.42 -16.94 -35.21
N ILE A 829 39.47 -16.13 -34.73
CA ILE A 829 39.61 -15.41 -33.46
C ILE A 829 39.64 -16.40 -32.29
N LEU A 830 38.76 -17.40 -32.28
CA LEU A 830 38.72 -18.42 -31.24
C LEU A 830 40.03 -19.19 -31.14
N VAL A 831 40.58 -19.66 -32.27
CA VAL A 831 41.87 -20.37 -32.31
C VAL A 831 42.99 -19.49 -31.80
N GLN A 832 43.01 -18.22 -32.19
CA GLN A 832 44.03 -17.27 -31.71
C GLN A 832 43.91 -17.02 -30.20
N ARG A 833 42.69 -16.87 -29.68
CA ARG A 833 42.44 -16.71 -28.24
C ARG A 833 42.90 -17.93 -27.46
N MET A 834 42.54 -19.13 -27.90
CA MET A 834 42.99 -20.37 -27.24
C MET A 834 44.51 -20.54 -27.26
N LYS A 835 45.20 -20.13 -28.33
CA LYS A 835 46.68 -20.17 -28.41
C LYS A 835 47.36 -19.14 -27.50
N ASN A 836 46.67 -18.03 -27.19
CA ASN A 836 47.21 -16.92 -26.40
C ASN A 836 46.81 -16.99 -24.91
N ASP A 837 45.85 -17.84 -24.55
CA ASP A 837 45.39 -18.01 -23.18
C ASP A 837 46.37 -18.91 -22.40
N HIS A 838 46.82 -18.42 -21.25
CA HIS A 838 47.77 -19.13 -20.39
C HIS A 838 47.11 -20.23 -19.56
N GLU A 839 45.78 -20.17 -19.37
CA GLU A 839 45.00 -21.18 -18.66
C GLU A 839 44.64 -22.39 -19.54
N VAL A 840 44.92 -22.29 -20.84
CA VAL A 840 44.64 -23.33 -21.86
C VAL A 840 45.96 -23.90 -22.38
N ASP A 841 46.22 -25.19 -22.12
CA ASP A 841 47.21 -25.93 -22.89
C ASP A 841 46.60 -26.28 -24.26
N PHE A 842 46.93 -25.46 -25.26
CA PHE A 842 46.38 -25.60 -26.61
C PHE A 842 46.59 -27.00 -27.20
N HIS A 843 47.67 -27.70 -26.86
CA HIS A 843 47.99 -29.01 -27.43
C HIS A 843 47.55 -30.21 -26.56
N ALA A 844 47.53 -30.05 -25.24
CA ALA A 844 47.22 -31.15 -24.32
C ALA A 844 45.77 -31.21 -23.85
N ASP A 845 45.11 -30.06 -23.71
CA ASP A 845 43.77 -29.99 -23.12
C ASP A 845 42.68 -30.52 -24.06
N TRP A 846 41.68 -31.20 -23.52
CA TRP A 846 40.49 -31.56 -24.31
C TRP A 846 39.50 -30.40 -24.35
N LYS A 847 39.04 -30.09 -25.57
CA LYS A 847 38.15 -28.96 -25.87
C LYS A 847 36.79 -29.46 -26.35
N VAL A 848 35.71 -28.92 -25.78
CA VAL A 848 34.36 -29.05 -26.34
C VAL A 848 33.98 -27.71 -26.96
N ILE A 849 33.72 -27.70 -28.27
CA ILE A 849 33.37 -26.50 -29.02
C ILE A 849 31.94 -26.64 -29.51
N THR A 850 31.02 -25.82 -29.00
CA THR A 850 29.63 -25.81 -29.46
C THR A 850 29.47 -24.81 -30.61
N MET A 851 28.88 -25.24 -31.72
CA MET A 851 28.63 -24.39 -32.88
C MET A 851 27.14 -24.39 -33.23
N LEU A 852 26.53 -23.22 -33.35
CA LEU A 852 25.13 -23.04 -33.75
C LEU A 852 25.02 -21.83 -34.69
N ILE A 853 24.56 -22.04 -35.92
CA ILE A 853 24.40 -20.98 -36.92
C ILE A 853 23.25 -21.29 -37.88
N GLY A 854 22.75 -20.29 -38.59
CA GLY A 854 21.81 -20.44 -39.70
C GLY A 854 20.44 -19.81 -39.48
N GLY A 855 20.13 -19.41 -38.23
CA GLY A 855 18.90 -18.67 -37.93
C GLY A 855 18.85 -17.34 -38.68
N SER A 856 19.93 -16.55 -38.59
CA SER A 856 20.05 -15.27 -39.30
C SER A 856 20.08 -15.41 -40.82
N ASP A 857 20.70 -16.46 -41.37
CA ASP A 857 20.65 -16.78 -42.81
C ASP A 857 19.19 -16.99 -43.27
N LEU A 858 18.40 -17.73 -42.49
CA LEU A 858 16.98 -17.96 -42.78
C LEU A 858 16.11 -16.73 -42.53
N CYS A 859 16.49 -15.84 -41.62
CA CYS A 859 15.80 -14.55 -41.46
C CYS A 859 15.92 -13.65 -42.69
N ASP A 860 16.97 -13.85 -43.50
CA ASP A 860 17.29 -13.05 -44.68
C ASP A 860 17.17 -13.79 -46.02
N TYR A 861 16.76 -15.06 -46.04
CA TYR A 861 16.76 -15.90 -47.25
C TYR A 861 16.01 -15.30 -48.46
N CYS A 862 14.99 -14.50 -48.18
CA CYS A 862 14.15 -13.86 -49.20
C CYS A 862 14.78 -12.61 -49.81
N THR A 863 15.87 -12.09 -49.24
CA THR A 863 16.59 -10.91 -49.74
C THR A 863 17.59 -11.27 -50.85
N ASP A 864 18.26 -12.42 -50.73
CA ASP A 864 19.13 -12.99 -51.77
C ASP A 864 19.14 -14.52 -51.68
N SER A 865 18.36 -15.18 -52.53
CA SER A 865 18.21 -16.63 -52.51
C SER A 865 19.45 -17.40 -52.99
N ASN A 866 20.41 -16.73 -53.64
CA ASN A 866 21.66 -17.37 -54.07
C ASN A 866 22.68 -17.35 -52.93
N LEU A 867 22.82 -16.19 -52.28
CA LEU A 867 23.72 -16.00 -51.15
C LEU A 867 23.34 -16.91 -49.97
N TYR A 868 22.05 -17.02 -49.66
CA TYR A 868 21.51 -17.88 -48.58
C TYR A 868 20.96 -19.20 -49.12
N SER A 869 21.60 -19.75 -50.16
CA SER A 869 21.28 -21.10 -50.63
C SER A 869 21.87 -22.16 -49.71
N ALA A 870 21.27 -23.35 -49.67
CA ALA A 870 21.78 -24.48 -48.87
C ALA A 870 23.23 -24.86 -49.26
N ALA A 871 23.60 -24.68 -50.53
CA ALA A 871 24.96 -24.89 -51.01
C ALA A 871 25.94 -23.87 -50.42
N SER A 872 25.61 -22.58 -50.48
CA SER A 872 26.42 -21.50 -49.89
C SER A 872 26.55 -21.67 -48.36
N PHE A 873 25.44 -21.94 -47.67
CA PHE A 873 25.44 -22.22 -46.24
C PHE A 873 26.36 -23.39 -45.88
N SER A 874 26.22 -24.52 -46.60
CA SER A 874 27.06 -25.70 -46.38
C SER A 874 28.52 -25.46 -46.70
N GLU A 875 28.83 -24.61 -47.68
CA GLU A 875 30.22 -24.26 -48.04
C GLU A 875 30.89 -23.48 -46.92
N HIS A 876 30.25 -22.43 -46.40
CA HIS A 876 30.81 -21.64 -45.30
C HIS A 876 30.98 -22.46 -44.02
N LEU A 877 29.99 -23.29 -43.69
CA LEU A 877 30.09 -24.23 -42.56
C LEU A 877 31.26 -25.21 -42.74
N GLN A 878 31.43 -25.76 -43.95
CA GLN A 878 32.56 -26.62 -44.26
C GLN A 878 33.90 -25.89 -44.10
N GLN A 879 34.03 -24.64 -44.57
CA GLN A 879 35.26 -23.86 -44.43
C GLN A 879 35.64 -23.64 -42.96
N ALA A 880 34.66 -23.35 -42.10
CA ALA A 880 34.87 -23.18 -40.66
C ALA A 880 35.32 -24.49 -39.98
N LEU A 881 34.64 -25.60 -40.27
CA LEU A 881 34.97 -26.92 -39.74
C LEU A 881 36.33 -27.44 -40.24
N ASP A 882 36.66 -27.21 -41.52
CA ASP A 882 37.97 -27.53 -42.10
C ASP A 882 39.11 -26.82 -41.36
N LEU A 883 38.90 -25.55 -40.99
CA LEU A 883 39.88 -24.78 -40.23
C LEU A 883 40.06 -25.34 -38.81
N LEU A 884 38.96 -25.66 -38.10
CA LEU A 884 39.02 -26.30 -36.78
C LEU A 884 39.73 -27.66 -36.85
N HIS A 885 39.37 -28.50 -37.82
CA HIS A 885 39.98 -29.81 -38.02
C HIS A 885 41.48 -29.71 -38.38
N ARG A 886 41.91 -28.63 -39.04
CA ARG A 886 43.33 -28.42 -39.34
C ARG A 886 44.12 -27.89 -38.14
N GLU A 887 43.57 -26.94 -37.38
CA GLU A 887 44.33 -26.16 -36.40
C GLU A 887 44.19 -26.62 -34.96
N VAL A 888 43.05 -27.24 -34.59
CA VAL A 888 42.72 -27.54 -33.19
C VAL A 888 42.95 -29.04 -32.93
N PRO A 889 43.90 -29.41 -32.05
CA PRO A 889 44.04 -30.78 -31.57
C PRO A 889 43.08 -31.04 -30.40
N ARG A 890 42.80 -32.32 -30.12
CA ARG A 890 42.01 -32.78 -28.95
C ARG A 890 40.68 -32.03 -28.79
N ALA A 891 39.82 -32.10 -29.81
CA ALA A 891 38.55 -31.37 -29.80
C ALA A 891 37.34 -32.23 -30.20
N LEU A 892 36.26 -32.09 -29.44
CA LEU A 892 34.93 -32.54 -29.82
C LEU A 892 34.11 -31.31 -30.23
N VAL A 893 33.78 -31.21 -31.51
CA VAL A 893 32.91 -30.14 -32.02
C VAL A 893 31.46 -30.63 -31.97
N SER A 894 30.66 -30.01 -31.12
CA SER A 894 29.23 -30.26 -31.02
C SER A 894 28.48 -29.26 -31.91
N LEU A 895 28.16 -29.70 -33.13
CA LEU A 895 27.41 -28.90 -34.10
C LEU A 895 25.92 -29.03 -33.83
N VAL A 896 25.30 -27.97 -33.32
CA VAL A 896 23.88 -27.92 -32.99
C VAL A 896 23.10 -27.43 -34.21
N ASP A 897 21.99 -28.10 -34.53
CA ASP A 897 21.11 -27.65 -35.63
C ASP A 897 20.38 -26.35 -35.26
N PHE A 898 19.94 -25.57 -36.25
CA PHE A 898 19.24 -24.32 -35.99
C PHE A 898 17.76 -24.55 -35.64
N MET A 899 17.17 -23.62 -34.90
CA MET A 899 15.76 -23.68 -34.51
C MET A 899 14.83 -23.55 -35.72
N ASP A 900 13.88 -24.48 -35.88
CA ASP A 900 12.93 -24.44 -36.99
C ASP A 900 12.14 -23.11 -37.02
N PRO A 901 12.11 -22.39 -38.16
CA PRO A 901 11.43 -21.09 -38.27
C PRO A 901 9.94 -21.10 -37.94
N SER A 902 9.28 -22.27 -37.98
CA SER A 902 7.86 -22.39 -37.60
C SER A 902 7.61 -22.06 -36.13
N ILE A 903 8.61 -22.25 -35.26
CA ILE A 903 8.54 -22.00 -33.82
C ILE A 903 8.52 -20.51 -33.54
N LEU A 904 9.41 -19.76 -34.21
CA LEU A 904 9.42 -18.29 -34.18
C LEU A 904 8.08 -17.74 -34.64
N ARG A 905 7.51 -18.29 -35.71
CA ARG A 905 6.18 -17.90 -36.20
C ARG A 905 5.07 -18.22 -35.20
N GLN A 906 5.10 -19.41 -34.59
CA GLN A 906 4.11 -19.84 -33.61
C GLN A 906 4.13 -18.91 -32.39
N ALA A 907 5.30 -18.58 -31.85
CA ALA A 907 5.45 -17.67 -30.72
C ALA A 907 5.03 -16.24 -31.09
N PHE A 908 5.63 -15.67 -32.14
CA PHE A 908 5.44 -14.27 -32.53
C PHE A 908 4.02 -13.94 -33.02
N LEU A 909 3.37 -14.87 -33.75
CA LEU A 909 2.01 -14.68 -34.27
C LEU A 909 0.92 -15.20 -33.30
N GLY A 910 1.29 -16.07 -32.36
CA GLY A 910 0.37 -16.70 -31.41
C GLY A 910 -0.03 -15.81 -30.23
N ASP A 911 0.80 -14.81 -29.87
CA ASP A 911 0.48 -13.84 -28.81
C ASP A 911 0.63 -12.38 -29.29
N PRO A 912 -0.36 -11.90 -30.07
CA PRO A 912 -0.28 -10.63 -30.80
C PRO A 912 -0.18 -9.36 -29.93
N ASP A 913 -0.55 -9.45 -28.66
CA ASP A 913 -0.60 -8.32 -27.72
C ASP A 913 0.73 -8.13 -27.00
N ARG A 914 1.52 -9.20 -26.86
CA ARG A 914 2.82 -9.19 -26.18
C ARG A 914 3.98 -8.95 -27.13
N CYS A 915 3.91 -9.48 -28.35
CA CYS A 915 5.01 -9.42 -29.30
C CYS A 915 5.06 -8.10 -30.11
N PRO A 916 6.26 -7.53 -30.36
CA PRO A 916 6.41 -6.24 -31.05
C PRO A 916 6.18 -6.35 -32.57
N ARG A 917 4.93 -6.61 -33.00
CA ARG A 917 4.59 -6.90 -34.41
C ARG A 917 4.98 -5.81 -35.40
N GLN A 918 5.00 -4.55 -34.98
CA GLN A 918 5.44 -3.44 -35.84
C GLN A 918 6.93 -3.51 -36.16
N GLN A 919 7.72 -4.26 -35.39
CA GLN A 919 9.16 -4.46 -35.59
C GLN A 919 9.48 -5.79 -36.30
N ALA A 920 8.47 -6.57 -36.71
CA ALA A 920 8.67 -7.87 -37.39
C ALA A 920 9.55 -7.77 -38.64
N SER A 921 9.48 -6.65 -39.37
CA SER A 921 10.29 -6.38 -40.56
C SER A 921 11.77 -6.13 -40.25
N VAL A 922 12.10 -5.77 -39.01
CA VAL A 922 13.47 -5.51 -38.54
C VAL A 922 14.07 -6.76 -37.90
N LEU A 923 13.26 -7.58 -37.23
CA LEU A 923 13.74 -8.74 -36.47
C LEU A 923 14.05 -9.95 -37.37
N CYS A 924 13.10 -10.41 -38.18
CA CYS A 924 13.25 -11.62 -39.00
C CYS A 924 12.20 -11.65 -40.14
N ASN A 925 12.28 -10.66 -41.03
CA ASN A 925 11.24 -10.35 -42.01
C ASN A 925 10.84 -11.55 -42.88
N CYS A 926 11.81 -12.31 -43.40
CA CYS A 926 11.55 -13.41 -44.32
C CYS A 926 10.84 -14.59 -43.64
N VAL A 927 10.91 -14.70 -42.32
CA VAL A 927 10.24 -15.75 -41.55
C VAL A 927 8.88 -15.29 -41.03
N LEU A 928 8.78 -14.06 -40.53
CA LEU A 928 7.60 -13.59 -39.78
C LEU A 928 6.49 -13.03 -40.67
N THR A 929 6.83 -12.43 -41.81
CA THR A 929 5.84 -11.76 -42.69
C THR A 929 5.10 -12.64 -43.70
N PRO A 930 5.60 -13.82 -44.15
CA PRO A 930 4.82 -14.68 -45.05
C PRO A 930 3.46 -15.06 -44.47
N ARG A 931 2.42 -15.00 -45.31
CA ARG A 931 1.06 -15.41 -44.94
C ARG A 931 0.98 -16.93 -44.80
N GLU A 932 0.06 -17.39 -43.96
CA GLU A 932 -0.26 -18.82 -43.90
C GLU A 932 -0.69 -19.36 -45.27
N ASN A 933 -0.26 -20.58 -45.58
CA ASN A 933 -0.47 -21.26 -46.87
C ASN A 933 0.08 -20.53 -48.12
N SER A 934 1.03 -19.61 -47.95
CA SER A 934 1.68 -18.90 -49.07
C SER A 934 2.80 -19.71 -49.73
N LEU A 935 3.14 -19.37 -50.98
CA LEU A 935 4.27 -19.97 -51.70
C LEU A 935 5.60 -19.61 -51.02
N GLU A 936 5.68 -18.41 -50.46
CA GLU A 936 6.82 -17.90 -49.70
C GLU A 936 7.10 -18.77 -48.48
N LEU A 937 6.05 -19.08 -47.68
CA LEU A 937 6.17 -19.97 -46.52
C LEU A 937 6.53 -21.41 -46.92
N ALA A 938 6.00 -21.91 -48.03
CA ALA A 938 6.37 -23.22 -48.56
C ALA A 938 7.85 -23.27 -48.98
N ARG A 939 8.36 -22.19 -49.58
CA ARG A 939 9.79 -22.03 -49.91
C ARG A 939 10.65 -21.97 -48.66
N LEU A 940 10.29 -21.18 -47.64
CA LEU A 940 11.02 -21.14 -46.36
C LEU A 940 11.19 -22.53 -45.76
N LYS A 941 10.10 -23.31 -45.69
CA LYS A 941 10.15 -24.70 -45.19
C LYS A 941 11.06 -25.60 -46.04
N ALA A 942 11.11 -25.39 -47.35
CA ALA A 942 11.99 -26.14 -48.24
C ALA A 942 13.48 -25.77 -48.03
N PHE A 943 13.78 -24.48 -47.85
CA PHE A 943 15.13 -24.00 -47.54
C PHE A 943 15.64 -24.52 -46.20
N ALA A 944 14.81 -24.43 -45.14
CA ALA A 944 15.17 -24.97 -43.82
C ALA A 944 15.52 -26.48 -43.90
N ARG A 945 14.69 -27.28 -44.59
CA ARG A 945 14.99 -28.71 -44.80
C ARG A 945 16.25 -28.96 -45.62
N ALA A 946 16.53 -28.11 -46.61
CA ALA A 946 17.74 -28.21 -47.42
C ALA A 946 19.00 -27.89 -46.61
N TYR A 947 18.93 -26.89 -45.71
CA TYR A 947 20.00 -26.60 -44.75
C TYR A 947 20.26 -27.81 -43.84
N GLN A 948 19.22 -28.30 -43.16
CA GLN A 948 19.32 -29.48 -42.27
C GLN A 948 19.90 -30.71 -42.98
N SER A 949 19.48 -30.96 -44.22
CA SER A 949 19.99 -32.08 -45.03
C SER A 949 21.46 -31.90 -45.39
N SER A 950 21.87 -30.67 -45.71
CA SER A 950 23.26 -30.35 -46.07
C SER A 950 24.20 -30.48 -44.87
N VAL A 951 23.77 -30.03 -43.68
CA VAL A 951 24.51 -30.22 -42.42
C VAL A 951 24.72 -31.70 -42.12
N ARG A 952 23.64 -32.50 -42.20
CA ARG A 952 23.71 -33.94 -41.98
C ARG A 952 24.67 -34.61 -42.95
N GLN A 953 24.54 -34.32 -44.25
CA GLN A 953 25.43 -34.87 -45.28
C GLN A 953 26.90 -34.48 -45.06
N LEU A 954 27.16 -33.26 -44.61
CA LEU A 954 28.52 -32.79 -44.34
C LEU A 954 29.16 -33.55 -43.16
N VAL A 955 28.44 -33.72 -42.05
CA VAL A 955 28.95 -34.43 -40.87
C VAL A 955 29.08 -35.93 -41.12
N GLU A 956 28.09 -36.56 -41.76
CA GLU A 956 28.09 -38.00 -42.07
C GLU A 956 29.05 -38.40 -43.20
N SER A 957 29.72 -37.44 -43.85
CA SER A 957 30.70 -37.70 -44.90
C SER A 957 31.97 -38.43 -44.41
N GLY A 958 32.20 -38.48 -43.09
CA GLY A 958 33.40 -39.04 -42.47
C GLY A 958 34.64 -38.13 -42.58
N ARG A 959 34.47 -36.91 -43.12
CA ARG A 959 35.57 -35.96 -43.35
C ARG A 959 36.34 -35.56 -42.09
N TYR A 960 35.68 -35.55 -40.94
CA TYR A 960 36.25 -35.04 -39.69
C TYR A 960 36.63 -36.13 -38.68
N ASP A 961 36.43 -37.40 -39.02
CA ASP A 961 36.82 -38.56 -38.20
C ASP A 961 38.12 -39.20 -38.72
N THR A 962 39.01 -38.38 -39.29
CA THR A 962 40.29 -38.84 -39.88
C THR A 962 41.45 -38.86 -38.87
N ARG A 963 41.23 -38.33 -37.66
CA ARG A 963 42.20 -38.28 -36.55
C ARG A 963 41.54 -38.79 -35.28
N GLU A 964 42.31 -39.49 -34.45
CA GLU A 964 41.82 -39.98 -33.15
C GLU A 964 41.48 -38.84 -32.18
N ASP A 965 42.09 -37.67 -32.33
CA ASP A 965 41.95 -36.56 -31.38
C ASP A 965 40.93 -35.50 -31.80
N PHE A 966 40.12 -35.74 -32.84
CA PHE A 966 39.14 -34.77 -33.32
C PHE A 966 37.90 -35.45 -33.89
N SER A 967 36.72 -34.91 -33.59
CA SER A 967 35.48 -35.33 -34.25
C SER A 967 34.44 -34.20 -34.26
N VAL A 968 33.53 -34.23 -35.23
CA VAL A 968 32.37 -33.34 -35.33
C VAL A 968 31.11 -34.17 -35.18
N VAL A 969 30.26 -33.81 -34.22
CA VAL A 969 29.02 -34.54 -33.92
C VAL A 969 27.82 -33.60 -34.04
N LEU A 970 26.85 -34.00 -34.86
CA LEU A 970 25.58 -33.28 -35.02
C LEU A 970 24.65 -33.52 -33.81
N GLN A 971 24.05 -32.45 -33.29
CA GLN A 971 23.01 -32.48 -32.26
C GLN A 971 21.69 -31.96 -32.87
N PRO A 972 20.78 -32.85 -33.30
CA PRO A 972 19.63 -32.48 -34.13
C PRO A 972 18.38 -32.05 -33.35
N PHE A 973 18.43 -31.93 -32.01
CA PHE A 973 17.23 -31.75 -31.16
C PHE A 973 16.39 -30.51 -31.50
N PHE A 974 16.94 -29.53 -32.22
CA PHE A 974 16.21 -28.34 -32.66
C PHE A 974 15.33 -28.51 -33.90
N GLN A 975 15.47 -29.64 -34.64
CA GLN A 975 14.72 -29.87 -35.88
C GLN A 975 13.21 -29.88 -35.64
N ASN A 976 12.77 -30.49 -34.54
CA ASN A 976 11.36 -30.58 -34.17
C ASN A 976 11.14 -30.03 -32.75
N THR A 977 11.10 -28.71 -32.60
CA THR A 977 10.78 -28.10 -31.30
C THR A 977 9.26 -28.08 -31.07
N ARG A 978 8.82 -28.30 -29.82
CA ARG A 978 7.40 -28.21 -29.43
C ARG A 978 7.25 -27.15 -28.35
N LEU A 979 6.44 -26.13 -28.63
CA LEU A 979 6.11 -25.08 -27.66
C LEU A 979 4.98 -25.52 -26.74
N PRO A 980 5.05 -25.24 -25.43
CA PRO A 980 3.95 -25.47 -24.51
C PRO A 980 2.83 -24.49 -24.83
N VAL A 981 1.59 -24.90 -24.55
CA VAL A 981 0.40 -24.10 -24.79
C VAL A 981 -0.31 -23.92 -23.46
N LEU A 982 -0.70 -22.68 -23.16
CA LEU A 982 -1.46 -22.31 -21.96
C LEU A 982 -2.90 -22.82 -22.06
N GLU A 983 -3.65 -22.76 -20.95
CA GLU A 983 -5.05 -23.21 -20.90
C GLU A 983 -5.97 -22.50 -21.91
N ASP A 984 -5.63 -21.27 -22.29
CA ASP A 984 -6.36 -20.47 -23.26
C ASP A 984 -6.01 -20.79 -24.74
N GLY A 985 -5.09 -21.73 -24.98
CA GLY A 985 -4.68 -22.15 -26.31
C GLY A 985 -3.55 -21.33 -26.93
N ARG A 986 -3.01 -20.31 -26.24
CA ARG A 986 -1.85 -19.53 -26.70
C ARG A 986 -0.52 -20.19 -26.32
N PRO A 987 0.58 -19.96 -27.08
CA PRO A 987 1.91 -20.43 -26.68
C PRO A 987 2.35 -19.85 -25.33
N ASP A 988 3.06 -20.65 -24.53
CA ASP A 988 3.69 -20.16 -23.29
C ASP A 988 4.88 -19.25 -23.61
N MET A 989 4.61 -17.94 -23.63
CA MET A 989 5.60 -16.91 -23.93
C MET A 989 6.64 -16.72 -22.82
N SER A 990 6.59 -17.44 -21.69
CA SER A 990 7.67 -17.41 -20.70
C SER A 990 8.98 -18.04 -21.19
N PHE A 991 8.94 -18.80 -22.28
CA PHE A 991 10.13 -19.37 -22.93
C PHE A 991 10.85 -18.37 -23.86
N PHE A 992 10.27 -17.19 -24.11
CA PHE A 992 10.86 -16.20 -25.01
C PHE A 992 11.15 -14.89 -24.27
N ALA A 993 12.15 -14.17 -24.77
CA ALA A 993 12.44 -12.80 -24.38
C ALA A 993 11.34 -11.85 -24.94
N PRO A 994 11.30 -10.57 -24.53
CA PRO A 994 10.25 -9.62 -24.92
C PRO A 994 10.06 -9.42 -26.42
N ASP A 995 11.06 -9.71 -27.24
CA ASP A 995 10.95 -9.60 -28.70
C ASP A 995 10.23 -10.81 -29.35
N CYS A 996 9.92 -11.84 -28.58
CA CYS A 996 9.31 -13.10 -29.01
C CYS A 996 10.10 -13.88 -30.08
N VAL A 997 11.39 -13.54 -30.26
CA VAL A 997 12.29 -14.19 -31.21
C VAL A 997 13.41 -14.90 -30.47
N HIS A 998 14.02 -14.22 -29.51
CA HIS A 998 15.11 -14.81 -28.73
C HIS A 998 14.56 -15.65 -27.57
N PRO A 999 15.21 -16.78 -27.24
CA PRO A 999 14.86 -17.60 -26.09
C PRO A 999 15.12 -16.88 -24.75
N SER A 1000 14.25 -17.07 -23.76
CA SER A 1000 14.49 -16.64 -22.37
C SER A 1000 15.43 -17.60 -21.62
N GLN A 1001 15.82 -17.25 -20.39
CA GLN A 1001 16.60 -18.14 -19.53
C GLN A 1001 15.93 -19.51 -19.31
N LYS A 1002 14.59 -19.56 -19.27
CA LYS A 1002 13.81 -20.81 -19.17
C LYS A 1002 14.07 -21.75 -20.34
N PHE A 1003 14.08 -21.20 -21.55
CA PHE A 1003 14.34 -21.97 -22.76
C PHE A 1003 15.82 -22.35 -22.84
N HIS A 1004 16.74 -21.42 -22.56
CA HIS A 1004 18.18 -21.71 -22.49
C HIS A 1004 18.53 -22.89 -21.56
N SER A 1005 17.85 -23.02 -20.42
CA SER A 1005 18.02 -24.19 -19.54
C SER A 1005 17.58 -25.50 -20.20
N GLN A 1006 16.43 -25.51 -20.89
CA GLN A 1006 15.99 -26.69 -21.66
C GLN A 1006 16.96 -27.03 -22.79
N LEU A 1007 17.54 -26.02 -23.46
CA LEU A 1007 18.57 -26.23 -24.48
C LEU A 1007 19.82 -26.90 -23.92
N SER A 1008 20.26 -26.46 -22.74
CA SER A 1008 21.42 -27.07 -22.08
C SER A 1008 21.15 -28.53 -21.70
N ARG A 1009 19.95 -28.82 -21.16
CA ARG A 1009 19.52 -30.20 -20.83
C ARG A 1009 19.46 -31.07 -22.08
N ALA A 1010 18.82 -30.60 -23.14
CA ALA A 1010 18.70 -31.32 -24.40
C ALA A 1010 20.07 -31.57 -25.06
N LEU A 1011 20.95 -30.55 -25.05
CA LEU A 1011 22.32 -30.69 -25.54
C LEU A 1011 23.08 -31.75 -24.76
N TRP A 1012 23.04 -31.72 -23.43
CA TRP A 1012 23.70 -32.70 -22.58
C TRP A 1012 23.19 -34.12 -22.82
N VAL A 1013 21.87 -34.32 -22.82
CA VAL A 1013 21.25 -35.62 -23.08
C VAL A 1013 21.66 -36.14 -24.45
N ASN A 1014 21.56 -35.31 -25.50
CA ASN A 1014 21.95 -35.73 -26.84
C ASN A 1014 23.44 -36.02 -26.96
N MET A 1015 24.32 -35.28 -26.28
CA MET A 1015 25.76 -35.55 -26.29
C MET A 1015 26.09 -36.95 -25.73
N LEU A 1016 25.29 -37.48 -24.81
CA LEU A 1016 25.47 -38.80 -24.22
C LEU A 1016 24.81 -39.94 -25.01
N GLU A 1017 23.87 -39.64 -25.91
CA GLU A 1017 23.26 -40.63 -26.79
C GLU A 1017 24.22 -41.05 -27.93
N PRO A 1018 24.25 -42.34 -28.32
CA PRO A 1018 24.99 -42.81 -29.47
C PRO A 1018 24.46 -42.14 -30.75
N LEU A 1019 25.26 -42.05 -31.81
CA LEU A 1019 24.92 -41.32 -33.04
C LEU A 1019 23.54 -41.66 -33.63
N GLY A 1020 23.12 -42.93 -33.59
CA GLY A 1020 21.81 -43.37 -34.06
C GLY A 1020 20.64 -43.21 -33.08
N GLY A 1021 20.91 -42.81 -31.82
CA GLY A 1021 19.93 -42.63 -30.75
C GLY A 1021 19.64 -41.18 -30.38
N LYS A 1022 20.37 -40.20 -30.95
CA LYS A 1022 20.16 -38.77 -30.71
C LYS A 1022 18.75 -38.36 -31.14
N THR A 1023 18.04 -37.63 -30.28
CA THR A 1023 16.71 -37.10 -30.61
C THR A 1023 16.82 -35.89 -31.52
N ASP A 1024 15.90 -35.78 -32.48
CA ASP A 1024 15.70 -34.61 -33.32
C ASP A 1024 14.62 -33.65 -32.78
N THR A 1025 14.04 -34.00 -31.62
CA THR A 1025 12.89 -33.33 -31.03
C THR A 1025 13.26 -32.70 -29.69
N LEU A 1026 12.85 -31.44 -29.51
CA LEU A 1026 12.94 -30.69 -28.26
C LEU A 1026 11.52 -30.35 -27.78
N ASP A 1027 11.07 -31.00 -26.72
CA ASP A 1027 9.78 -30.68 -26.10
C ASP A 1027 10.01 -29.78 -24.88
N LEU A 1028 9.62 -28.51 -24.98
CA LEU A 1028 9.83 -27.54 -23.91
C LEU A 1028 8.91 -27.74 -22.70
N ALA A 1029 7.83 -28.50 -22.87
CA ALA A 1029 6.94 -28.86 -21.76
C ALA A 1029 7.43 -30.10 -21.00
N ALA A 1030 8.30 -30.89 -21.60
CA ALA A 1030 8.80 -32.11 -21.00
C ALA A 1030 9.84 -31.82 -19.91
N GLU A 1031 9.75 -32.56 -18.79
CA GLU A 1031 10.79 -32.55 -17.77
C GLU A 1031 12.03 -33.32 -18.26
N LEU A 1032 12.93 -32.61 -18.93
CA LEU A 1032 14.23 -33.16 -19.35
C LEU A 1032 15.17 -33.23 -18.14
N SER A 1033 15.21 -34.38 -17.48
CA SER A 1033 16.16 -34.65 -16.40
C SER A 1033 17.59 -34.86 -16.93
N LEU A 1034 18.59 -34.34 -16.23
CA LEU A 1034 19.99 -34.61 -16.58
C LEU A 1034 20.32 -36.09 -16.31
N ILE A 1035 20.73 -36.80 -17.36
CA ILE A 1035 21.17 -38.18 -17.26
C ILE A 1035 22.67 -38.25 -16.95
N CYS A 1036 23.08 -39.34 -16.32
CA CYS A 1036 24.49 -39.61 -16.04
C CYS A 1036 25.12 -40.43 -17.16
N PRO A 1037 26.39 -40.14 -17.53
CA PRO A 1037 27.15 -41.00 -18.42
C PRO A 1037 27.16 -42.44 -17.86
N THR A 1038 26.80 -43.41 -18.70
CA THR A 1038 26.90 -44.83 -18.38
C THR A 1038 28.36 -45.31 -18.50
N GLN A 1039 28.68 -46.44 -17.86
CA GLN A 1039 30.04 -47.02 -17.89
C GLN A 1039 30.47 -47.50 -19.27
#